data_AF-A0AAD9MMJ8-F1
#
_entry.id   AF-A0AAD9MMJ8-F1
#
_cell.length_a   1.000
_cell.length_b   1.000
_cell.length_c   1.000
_cell.angle_alpha   90.00
_cell.angle_beta   90.00
_cell.angle_gamma   90.00
#
_symmetry.space_group_name_H-M   'P 1'
#
loop_
_entity.id
_entity.type
_entity.pdbx_description
1 polymer ?
#
loop_
_entity_poly.entity_id
_entity_poly.type
_entity_poly.pdbx_seq_one_letter_code
_entity_poly.pdbx_strand_id
1 'polypeptide(L)'
;MIEDPAHDLLAMRHVYGSVSKPELGGELGTDDDDVLQDVTLRIEFMTSKEITIASIIGISFSFLIVWASVALTVTECKASKTWSHGRYFLACTVVASCLLFLVLGQLLHMAYRIMLTRKRKMTWGYRRKRLVGLAMTMLVLETVSLVLWLANSALQMTSGCNWMASVSNILGYLQWSLIFTNLFLIVCGAHDICCYRPTRRELAKGVKQDPHVLVMDSPLKTHAPKILLWLVGQLVLSFLFWQIFRRLDAGKKGDWHLTCLFYSDRCKMVHGSLAAFILMIVLVIVYFLFYAFFLYRANRNLRTRAYSETRTARTLWYFQTRQTLGVFLVLVISTCMLMLPKLGSCWGYILIWLGPLPVHAALVECFLTLGYAYMPKNRDHKGEILQTWLQEFGWTEEGLPAALAARNRHLASSEELAAQPMLCIETAIKMLYWTSLVYDIDEVVGTPFDTEYAKSLYDLHSHELLWDTLTDTKALVAWSDTRILVAFAGTKSMANVMTDLKALTMYHLPKRRPKNRRRRWGGHLRVHKGFYTAYCHEGYNTRLMELLRRVRDASPDPAALRYCFTGHSLGGALTTLAAHELVQNVPDADVTVYTFGAPRVGTRLWASEYGGLVRAHFAVICDQDPVPRVPKGLGYKRVGERIVLDRAGNLMVRPSPLETAMWNCNGGYVRDHLLSQYRASLASIVKAQFGDAALRGGRAGARALARALDLDATLLVVGCDLEALEDARSRPLLREVAERADSARAVKKETVDVSDGDLGGPAPEVAVVPGHDERDEVLGAAPTQGEDLANEAGTAVLVERDGVTVPVSTLASPDASKQEAL
;
A
#
# COMPACT_ATOMS: atom_id res chain seq x y z
N MET A 1 22.25 -33.95 16.78
CA MET A 1 21.90 -33.87 18.21
C MET A 1 20.45 -33.46 18.29
N ILE A 2 19.63 -34.32 18.89
CA ILE A 2 18.18 -34.16 19.00
C ILE A 2 17.95 -33.29 20.23
N GLU A 3 17.61 -32.01 20.03
CA GLU A 3 17.22 -31.10 21.10
C GLU A 3 15.70 -30.87 21.08
N ASP A 4 15.16 -30.73 22.29
CA ASP A 4 13.75 -30.72 22.65
C ASP A 4 12.93 -29.60 21.94
N PRO A 5 11.83 -29.94 21.23
CA PRO A 5 10.95 -28.95 20.59
C PRO A 5 10.34 -27.91 21.55
N ALA A 6 10.31 -28.17 22.87
CA ALA A 6 9.83 -27.22 23.87
C ALA A 6 10.83 -26.08 24.13
N HIS A 7 12.14 -26.35 23.97
CA HIS A 7 13.19 -25.37 24.18
C HIS A 7 13.27 -24.34 23.04
N ASP A 8 12.93 -24.74 21.81
CA ASP A 8 12.84 -23.85 20.63
C ASP A 8 11.68 -22.84 20.73
N LEU A 9 10.57 -23.21 21.36
CA LEU A 9 9.39 -22.33 21.52
C LEU A 9 9.57 -21.33 22.68
N LEU A 10 10.27 -21.70 23.75
CA LEU A 10 10.71 -20.77 24.79
C LEU A 10 11.83 -19.84 24.28
N ALA A 11 12.71 -20.33 23.40
CA ALA A 11 13.65 -19.50 22.66
C ALA A 11 12.93 -18.54 21.69
N MET A 12 11.82 -18.92 21.05
CA MET A 12 10.95 -17.96 20.36
C MET A 12 10.38 -16.90 21.31
N ARG A 13 10.06 -17.22 22.56
CA ARG A 13 9.65 -16.21 23.54
C ARG A 13 10.80 -15.25 23.93
N HIS A 14 12.04 -15.73 23.96
CA HIS A 14 13.24 -14.94 24.28
C HIS A 14 13.81 -14.15 23.08
N VAL A 15 13.72 -14.67 21.85
CA VAL A 15 14.13 -13.98 20.61
C VAL A 15 13.14 -12.86 20.25
N TYR A 16 11.88 -12.98 20.68
CA TYR A 16 10.90 -11.90 20.59
C TYR A 16 10.86 -11.02 21.85
N GLY A 17 11.73 -11.29 22.83
CA GLY A 17 11.91 -10.51 24.06
C GLY A 17 13.15 -9.60 24.07
N SER A 18 13.97 -9.59 23.02
CA SER A 18 15.17 -8.75 22.92
C SER A 18 15.06 -7.59 21.93
N VAL A 19 13.87 -7.02 21.79
CA VAL A 19 13.80 -5.55 21.85
C VAL A 19 13.25 -5.26 23.23
N SER A 20 14.17 -5.03 24.16
CA SER A 20 13.98 -4.64 25.57
C SER A 20 12.52 -4.47 26.02
N LYS A 21 12.08 -5.33 26.94
CA LYS A 21 11.16 -4.88 28.00
C LYS A 21 11.89 -3.74 28.74
N PRO A 22 11.38 -2.50 28.80
CA PRO A 22 11.78 -1.64 29.88
C PRO A 22 11.03 -2.16 31.12
N GLU A 23 11.77 -2.83 32.00
CA GLU A 23 11.35 -2.87 33.40
C GLU A 23 11.23 -1.41 33.86
N LEU A 24 10.06 -1.04 34.37
CA LEU A 24 9.89 0.24 35.05
C LEU A 24 10.86 0.26 36.23
N GLY A 25 11.87 1.12 36.17
CA GLY A 25 12.79 1.40 37.28
C GLY A 25 14.19 0.86 37.06
N GLY A 26 15.01 1.59 36.30
CA GLY A 26 16.44 1.33 36.16
C GLY A 26 17.06 2.31 35.17
N GLU A 27 18.15 2.95 35.56
CA GLU A 27 18.83 4.04 34.85
C GLU A 27 19.08 3.74 33.36
N LEU A 28 18.86 4.77 32.53
CA LEU A 28 19.10 4.79 31.08
C LEU A 28 20.56 4.43 30.75
N GLY A 29 20.79 3.15 30.45
CA GLY A 29 22.02 2.62 29.88
C GLY A 29 21.99 2.56 28.36
N THR A 30 23.13 2.86 27.75
CA THR A 30 23.45 2.99 26.32
C THR A 30 23.16 1.76 25.46
N ASP A 31 22.24 1.86 24.50
CA ASP A 31 21.96 0.83 23.46
C ASP A 31 21.75 1.47 22.06
N ASP A 32 22.32 2.67 21.83
CA ASP A 32 22.09 3.48 20.61
C ASP A 32 22.95 3.07 19.38
N ASP A 33 23.91 2.14 19.54
CA ASP A 33 24.77 1.65 18.44
C ASP A 33 24.17 0.48 17.63
N ASP A 34 23.13 -0.20 18.15
CA ASP A 34 22.67 -1.50 17.61
C ASP A 34 21.73 -1.38 16.39
N VAL A 35 20.92 -0.32 16.28
CA VAL A 35 19.99 -0.14 15.14
C VAL A 35 20.74 0.21 13.84
N LEU A 36 21.94 0.77 13.94
CA LEU A 36 22.79 1.15 12.80
C LEU A 36 23.64 -0.01 12.25
N GLN A 37 23.69 -1.14 12.96
CA GLN A 37 24.37 -2.35 12.50
C GLN A 37 23.46 -3.25 11.64
N ASP A 38 22.16 -2.99 11.58
CA ASP A 38 21.21 -3.87 10.91
C ASP A 38 21.35 -3.89 9.38
N VAL A 39 21.42 -5.11 8.81
CA VAL A 39 21.32 -5.31 7.35
C VAL A 39 19.95 -4.89 6.90
N THR A 40 19.87 -4.11 5.81
CA THR A 40 18.61 -3.73 5.18
C THR A 40 18.53 -4.18 3.72
N LEU A 41 17.34 -4.56 3.26
CA LEU A 41 17.11 -5.09 1.91
C LEU A 41 16.64 -3.99 0.94
N ARG A 42 16.92 -4.14 -0.36
CA ARG A 42 16.47 -3.17 -1.37
C ARG A 42 14.97 -2.92 -1.38
N ILE A 43 14.15 -3.97 -1.22
CA ILE A 43 12.68 -3.88 -1.18
C ILE A 43 12.15 -2.90 -0.12
N GLU A 44 12.91 -2.65 0.95
CA GLU A 44 12.54 -1.71 2.02
C GLU A 44 12.68 -0.24 1.57
N PHE A 45 13.40 0.03 0.46
CA PHE A 45 13.70 1.38 -0.04
C PHE A 45 13.39 1.59 -1.52
N MET A 46 12.75 0.63 -2.19
CA MET A 46 12.50 0.79 -3.62
C MET A 46 11.62 2.01 -3.86
N THR A 47 12.15 2.94 -4.66
CA THR A 47 11.45 4.17 -5.04
C THR A 47 10.34 3.89 -6.05
N SER A 48 9.41 4.85 -6.27
CA SER A 48 8.32 4.71 -7.26
C SER A 48 8.88 4.44 -8.63
N LYS A 49 9.98 5.13 -8.93
CA LYS A 49 10.64 5.02 -10.22
C LYS A 49 11.22 3.63 -10.38
N GLU A 50 11.95 3.12 -9.40
CA GLU A 50 12.52 1.77 -9.47
C GLU A 50 11.44 0.70 -9.60
N ILE A 51 10.35 0.76 -8.82
CA ILE A 51 9.25 -0.21 -8.91
C ILE A 51 8.53 -0.09 -10.25
N THR A 52 8.27 1.13 -10.72
CA THR A 52 7.57 1.35 -12.00
C THR A 52 8.43 0.85 -13.16
N ILE A 53 9.73 1.16 -13.15
CA ILE A 53 10.68 0.71 -14.16
C ILE A 53 10.76 -0.82 -14.14
N ALA A 54 10.94 -1.43 -12.96
CA ALA A 54 10.97 -2.89 -12.83
C ALA A 54 9.68 -3.54 -13.33
N SER A 55 8.51 -2.95 -13.01
CA SER A 55 7.21 -3.41 -13.49
C SER A 55 7.08 -3.32 -15.00
N ILE A 56 7.49 -2.20 -15.60
CA ILE A 56 7.43 -2.00 -17.06
C ILE A 56 8.34 -3.01 -17.75
N ILE A 57 9.58 -3.16 -17.27
CA ILE A 57 10.54 -4.13 -17.80
C ILE A 57 9.97 -5.54 -17.71
N GLY A 58 9.45 -5.94 -16.55
CA GLY A 58 8.85 -7.26 -16.35
C GLY A 58 7.67 -7.51 -17.28
N ILE A 59 6.68 -6.61 -17.30
CA ILE A 59 5.51 -6.74 -18.18
C ILE A 59 5.92 -6.81 -19.66
N SER A 60 6.87 -5.98 -20.10
CA SER A 60 7.39 -6.03 -21.47
C SER A 60 8.11 -7.35 -21.77
N PHE A 61 8.91 -7.87 -20.84
CA PHE A 61 9.61 -9.14 -21.03
C PHE A 61 8.64 -10.34 -21.03
N SER A 62 7.71 -10.37 -20.08
CA SER A 62 6.58 -11.31 -20.04
C SER A 62 5.78 -11.33 -21.35
N PHE A 63 5.50 -10.17 -21.94
CA PHE A 63 4.83 -10.08 -23.24
C PHE A 63 5.67 -10.70 -24.36
N LEU A 64 6.99 -10.46 -24.39
CA LEU A 64 7.91 -11.09 -25.34
C LEU A 64 7.93 -12.62 -25.19
N ILE A 65 7.91 -13.14 -23.96
CA ILE A 65 7.86 -14.59 -23.68
C ILE A 65 6.59 -15.22 -24.27
N VAL A 66 5.43 -14.60 -24.05
CA VAL A 66 4.15 -15.08 -24.63
C VAL A 66 4.20 -15.05 -26.15
N TRP A 67 4.68 -13.96 -26.77
CA TRP A 67 4.79 -13.89 -28.22
C TRP A 67 5.79 -14.88 -28.81
N ALA A 68 6.91 -15.12 -28.14
CA ALA A 68 7.85 -16.17 -28.51
C ALA A 68 7.17 -17.55 -28.43
N SER A 69 6.36 -17.81 -27.41
CA SER A 69 5.59 -19.05 -27.26
C SER A 69 4.57 -19.23 -28.40
N VAL A 70 3.85 -18.16 -28.77
CA VAL A 70 2.93 -18.16 -29.91
C VAL A 70 3.67 -18.41 -31.22
N ALA A 71 4.79 -17.72 -31.46
CA ALA A 71 5.58 -17.87 -32.67
C ALA A 71 6.09 -19.32 -32.83
N LEU A 72 6.63 -19.90 -31.75
CA LEU A 72 7.06 -21.29 -31.70
C LEU A 72 5.90 -22.23 -32.01
N THR A 73 4.76 -22.05 -31.33
CA THR A 73 3.56 -22.85 -31.56
C THR A 73 3.07 -22.79 -33.01
N VAL A 74 3.07 -21.60 -33.63
CA VAL A 74 2.67 -21.41 -35.03
C VAL A 74 3.65 -22.11 -35.97
N THR A 75 4.95 -22.03 -35.70
CA THR A 75 5.96 -22.75 -36.49
C THR A 75 5.81 -24.26 -36.39
N GLU A 76 5.46 -24.78 -35.21
CA GLU A 76 5.16 -26.21 -35.02
C GLU A 76 3.95 -26.64 -35.85
N CYS A 77 2.88 -25.83 -35.86
CA CYS A 77 1.64 -26.17 -36.55
C CYS A 77 1.77 -26.09 -38.08
N LYS A 78 2.55 -25.14 -38.59
CA LYS A 78 2.64 -24.87 -40.04
C LYS A 78 3.55 -25.79 -40.85
N ALA A 79 4.33 -26.68 -40.22
CA ALA A 79 5.19 -27.68 -40.88
C ALA A 79 5.94 -27.11 -42.12
N SER A 80 6.49 -25.90 -42.03
CA SER A 80 7.07 -25.23 -43.19
C SER A 80 8.49 -25.72 -43.46
N LYS A 81 8.88 -25.72 -44.74
CA LYS A 81 10.26 -25.92 -45.24
C LYS A 81 11.33 -24.97 -44.63
N THR A 82 10.93 -24.05 -43.75
CA THR A 82 11.80 -23.01 -43.15
C THR A 82 12.30 -23.37 -41.74
N TRP A 83 11.77 -24.42 -41.09
CA TRP A 83 12.22 -24.84 -39.76
C TRP A 83 13.51 -25.67 -39.82
N SER A 84 14.51 -25.33 -38.99
CA SER A 84 15.79 -26.05 -38.90
C SER A 84 16.12 -26.36 -37.44
N HIS A 85 16.22 -27.65 -37.12
CA HIS A 85 16.61 -28.14 -35.79
C HIS A 85 17.90 -27.48 -35.29
N GLY A 86 18.94 -27.46 -36.14
CA GLY A 86 20.22 -26.82 -35.81
C GLY A 86 20.09 -25.33 -35.52
N ARG A 87 19.28 -24.58 -36.29
CA ARG A 87 19.05 -23.15 -36.04
C ARG A 87 18.29 -22.89 -34.73
N TYR A 88 17.34 -23.74 -34.38
CA TYR A 88 16.60 -23.63 -33.11
C TYR A 88 17.52 -23.86 -31.91
N PHE A 89 18.31 -24.94 -31.92
CA PHE A 89 19.22 -25.24 -30.82
C PHE A 89 20.43 -24.30 -30.76
N LEU A 90 20.84 -23.71 -31.90
CA LEU A 90 21.75 -22.57 -31.92
C LEU A 90 21.14 -21.37 -31.18
N ALA A 91 19.90 -21.01 -31.48
CA ALA A 91 19.21 -19.93 -30.78
C ALA A 91 19.05 -20.22 -29.28
N CYS A 92 18.69 -21.46 -28.90
CA CYS A 92 18.61 -21.87 -27.49
C CYS A 92 19.97 -21.76 -26.79
N THR A 93 21.06 -22.17 -27.44
CA THR A 93 22.42 -22.06 -26.88
C THR A 93 22.85 -20.60 -26.67
N VAL A 94 22.54 -19.72 -27.63
CA VAL A 94 22.81 -18.28 -27.51
C VAL A 94 22.00 -17.68 -26.36
N VAL A 95 20.69 -17.96 -26.30
CA VAL A 95 19.80 -17.42 -25.26
C VAL A 95 20.14 -17.99 -23.89
N ALA A 96 20.42 -19.29 -23.77
CA ALA A 96 20.87 -19.93 -22.54
C ALA A 96 22.15 -19.27 -22.01
N SER A 97 23.11 -18.98 -22.90
CA SER A 97 24.35 -18.29 -22.53
C SER A 97 24.08 -16.87 -21.98
N CYS A 98 23.19 -16.12 -22.64
CA CYS A 98 22.78 -14.80 -22.18
C CYS A 98 22.06 -14.84 -20.83
N LEU A 99 21.09 -15.76 -20.66
CA LEU A 99 20.34 -15.91 -19.41
C LEU A 99 21.27 -16.37 -18.27
N LEU A 100 22.19 -17.30 -18.54
CA LEU A 100 23.18 -17.77 -17.58
C LEU A 100 24.10 -16.63 -17.13
N PHE A 101 24.56 -15.78 -18.06
CA PHE A 101 25.36 -14.60 -17.74
C PHE A 101 24.61 -13.65 -16.79
N LEU A 102 23.33 -13.39 -17.04
CA LEU A 102 22.50 -12.52 -16.20
C LEU A 102 22.31 -13.11 -14.79
N VAL A 103 21.97 -14.40 -14.68
CA VAL A 103 21.76 -15.08 -13.39
C VAL A 103 23.05 -15.16 -12.59
N LEU A 104 24.18 -15.52 -13.23
CA LEU A 104 25.50 -15.51 -12.58
C LEU A 104 25.90 -14.11 -12.12
N GLY A 105 25.68 -13.10 -12.96
CA GLY A 105 25.93 -11.71 -12.59
C GLY A 105 25.14 -11.28 -11.35
N GLN A 106 23.85 -11.62 -11.28
CA GLN A 106 23.01 -11.35 -10.12
C GLN A 106 23.45 -12.13 -8.87
N LEU A 107 23.80 -13.40 -9.03
CA LEU A 107 24.30 -14.26 -7.94
C LEU A 107 25.62 -13.72 -7.36
N LEU A 108 26.58 -13.35 -8.22
CA LEU A 108 27.85 -12.75 -7.82
C LEU A 108 27.65 -11.40 -7.15
N HIS A 109 26.75 -10.56 -7.68
CA HIS A 109 26.42 -9.29 -7.06
C HIS A 109 25.83 -9.51 -5.66
N MET A 110 24.89 -10.45 -5.50
CA MET A 110 24.30 -10.74 -4.20
C MET A 110 25.33 -11.31 -3.22
N ALA A 111 26.19 -12.22 -3.66
CA ALA A 111 27.29 -12.77 -2.87
C ALA A 111 28.28 -11.67 -2.41
N TYR A 112 28.67 -10.77 -3.32
CA TYR A 112 29.51 -9.61 -3.01
C TYR A 112 28.87 -8.73 -1.92
N ARG A 113 27.57 -8.49 -2.01
CA ARG A 113 26.84 -7.66 -1.03
C ARG A 113 26.77 -8.34 0.33
N ILE A 114 26.50 -9.64 0.38
CA ILE A 114 26.54 -10.42 1.62
C ILE A 114 27.95 -10.38 2.23
N MET A 115 29.01 -10.55 1.44
CA MET A 115 30.39 -10.41 1.92
C MET A 115 30.66 -9.03 2.52
N LEU A 116 30.12 -7.97 1.92
CA LEU A 116 30.23 -6.61 2.43
C LEU A 116 29.55 -6.45 3.79
N THR A 117 28.36 -7.02 3.98
CA THR A 117 27.67 -6.99 5.29
C THR A 117 28.48 -7.69 6.38
N ARG A 118 29.14 -8.81 6.05
CA ARG A 118 30.02 -9.53 6.99
C ARG A 118 31.27 -8.73 7.34
N LYS A 119 31.94 -8.14 6.33
CA LYS A 119 33.11 -7.26 6.56
C LYS A 119 32.77 -6.08 7.47
N ARG A 120 31.54 -5.60 7.41
CA ARG A 120 31.02 -4.49 8.21
C ARG A 120 30.39 -4.90 9.54
N LYS A 121 30.45 -6.20 9.92
CA LYS A 121 29.87 -6.76 11.15
C LYS A 121 28.38 -6.40 11.36
N MET A 122 27.62 -6.39 10.27
CA MET A 122 26.20 -6.04 10.33
C MET A 122 25.35 -7.17 10.95
N THR A 123 24.36 -6.80 11.74
CA THR A 123 23.37 -7.68 12.38
C THR A 123 22.27 -8.09 11.40
N TRP A 124 21.83 -9.34 11.49
CA TRP A 124 20.83 -9.92 10.59
C TRP A 124 19.54 -10.23 11.32
N GLY A 125 18.47 -9.53 10.95
CA GLY A 125 17.12 -9.96 11.31
C GLY A 125 16.74 -11.29 10.66
N TYR A 126 15.99 -12.13 11.38
CA TYR A 126 15.59 -13.46 10.93
C TYR A 126 14.88 -13.44 9.57
N ARG A 127 13.88 -12.55 9.40
CA ARG A 127 13.12 -12.36 8.15
C ARG A 127 14.01 -12.00 6.97
N ARG A 128 14.95 -11.08 7.17
CA ARG A 128 15.87 -10.63 6.11
C ARG A 128 16.79 -11.76 5.67
N LYS A 129 17.30 -12.54 6.62
CA LYS A 129 18.11 -13.74 6.36
C LYS A 129 17.31 -14.80 5.60
N ARG A 130 16.04 -15.02 5.97
CA ARG A 130 15.11 -15.95 5.30
C ARG A 130 14.89 -15.55 3.83
N LEU A 131 14.59 -14.28 3.55
CA LEU A 131 14.37 -13.78 2.19
C LEU A 131 15.63 -13.88 1.31
N VAL A 132 16.79 -13.46 1.84
CA VAL A 132 18.07 -13.58 1.14
C VAL A 132 18.43 -15.03 0.87
N GLY A 133 18.24 -15.91 1.85
CA GLY A 133 18.49 -17.35 1.70
C GLY A 133 17.61 -17.99 0.64
N LEU A 134 16.33 -17.64 0.60
CA LEU A 134 15.39 -18.14 -0.42
C LEU A 134 15.82 -17.70 -1.83
N ALA A 135 16.11 -16.40 -2.02
CA ALA A 135 16.54 -15.88 -3.32
C ALA A 135 17.91 -16.44 -3.77
N MET A 136 18.89 -16.58 -2.87
CA MET A 136 20.16 -17.26 -3.20
C MET A 136 19.93 -18.68 -3.68
N THR A 137 19.09 -19.43 -2.97
CA THR A 137 18.82 -20.84 -3.27
C THR A 137 18.19 -20.97 -4.66
N MET A 138 17.19 -20.13 -4.98
CA MET A 138 16.55 -20.12 -6.31
C MET A 138 17.55 -19.75 -7.42
N LEU A 139 18.39 -18.72 -7.22
CA LEU A 139 19.40 -18.32 -8.21
C LEU A 139 20.45 -19.43 -8.44
N VAL A 140 20.88 -20.13 -7.40
CA VAL A 140 21.82 -21.26 -7.52
C VAL A 140 21.17 -22.41 -8.28
N LEU A 141 19.96 -22.80 -7.93
CA LEU A 141 19.24 -23.88 -8.62
C LEU A 141 19.00 -23.54 -10.09
N GLU A 142 18.63 -22.29 -10.40
CA GLU A 142 18.45 -21.85 -11.77
C GLU A 142 19.77 -21.78 -12.55
N THR A 143 20.87 -21.39 -11.91
CA THR A 143 22.21 -21.44 -12.53
C THR A 143 22.55 -22.85 -12.99
N VAL A 144 22.36 -23.85 -12.11
CA VAL A 144 22.61 -25.26 -12.45
C VAL A 144 21.66 -25.71 -13.56
N SER A 145 20.38 -25.35 -13.47
CA SER A 145 19.35 -25.65 -14.49
C SER A 145 19.74 -25.11 -15.87
N LEU A 146 20.20 -23.86 -15.96
CA LEU A 146 20.64 -23.23 -17.20
C LEU A 146 21.93 -23.85 -17.77
N VAL A 147 22.87 -24.27 -16.92
CA VAL A 147 24.07 -24.99 -17.37
C VAL A 147 23.69 -26.33 -18.00
N LEU A 148 22.78 -27.08 -17.37
CA LEU A 148 22.27 -28.33 -17.92
C LEU A 148 21.53 -28.09 -19.25
N TRP A 149 20.71 -27.05 -19.32
CA TRP A 149 19.98 -26.69 -20.54
C TRP A 149 20.91 -26.25 -21.68
N LEU A 150 21.96 -25.48 -21.35
CA LEU A 150 22.99 -25.06 -22.30
C LEU A 150 23.76 -26.26 -22.86
N ALA A 151 24.21 -27.17 -21.98
CA ALA A 151 24.91 -28.38 -22.37
C ALA A 151 24.02 -29.27 -23.26
N ASN A 152 22.76 -29.43 -22.88
CA ASN A 152 21.79 -30.18 -23.66
C ASN A 152 21.55 -29.54 -25.03
N SER A 153 21.37 -28.22 -25.09
CA SER A 153 21.18 -27.49 -26.35
C SER A 153 22.38 -27.60 -27.28
N ALA A 154 23.61 -27.50 -26.75
CA ALA A 154 24.84 -27.66 -27.52
C ALA A 154 24.98 -29.07 -28.08
N LEU A 155 24.63 -30.11 -27.30
CA LEU A 155 24.61 -31.49 -27.79
C LEU A 155 23.68 -31.63 -29.01
N GLN A 156 22.49 -31.03 -28.95
CA GLN A 156 21.50 -31.12 -30.03
C GLN A 156 21.93 -30.45 -31.33
N MET A 157 22.80 -29.44 -31.25
CA MET A 157 23.33 -28.78 -32.45
C MET A 157 24.22 -29.70 -33.29
N THR A 158 24.88 -30.69 -32.68
CA THR A 158 25.84 -31.55 -33.37
C THR A 158 25.16 -32.62 -34.24
N SER A 159 24.01 -33.12 -33.81
CA SER A 159 23.22 -34.09 -34.56
C SER A 159 21.76 -34.01 -34.17
N GLY A 160 20.89 -34.00 -35.18
CA GLY A 160 19.44 -34.07 -34.98
C GLY A 160 18.97 -35.36 -34.29
N CYS A 161 19.81 -36.40 -34.19
CA CYS A 161 19.44 -37.63 -33.49
C CYS A 161 19.72 -37.59 -31.98
N ASN A 162 20.42 -36.56 -31.48
CA ASN A 162 20.91 -36.55 -30.10
C ASN A 162 19.80 -36.42 -29.04
N TRP A 163 18.57 -36.08 -29.41
CA TRP A 163 17.42 -36.11 -28.48
C TRP A 163 17.11 -37.53 -27.99
N MET A 164 17.56 -38.56 -28.71
CA MET A 164 17.49 -39.96 -28.30
C MET A 164 18.72 -40.40 -27.49
N ALA A 165 19.76 -39.58 -27.38
CA ALA A 165 20.94 -39.93 -26.60
C ALA A 165 20.55 -40.07 -25.12
N SER A 166 21.10 -41.09 -24.44
CA SER A 166 20.88 -41.29 -23.00
C SER A 166 21.31 -40.05 -22.21
N VAL A 167 22.42 -39.41 -22.60
CA VAL A 167 22.92 -38.18 -21.98
C VAL A 167 21.90 -37.04 -22.07
N SER A 168 21.31 -36.78 -23.25
CA SER A 168 20.32 -35.72 -23.43
C SER A 168 19.10 -35.89 -22.52
N ASN A 169 18.63 -37.14 -22.37
CA ASN A 169 17.48 -37.45 -21.54
C ASN A 169 17.79 -37.40 -20.04
N ILE A 170 19.02 -37.74 -19.62
CA ILE A 170 19.49 -37.55 -18.24
C ILE A 170 19.54 -36.06 -17.90
N LEU A 171 20.09 -35.24 -18.81
CA LEU A 171 20.13 -33.78 -18.62
C LEU A 171 18.71 -33.20 -18.51
N GLY A 172 17.78 -33.61 -19.38
CA GLY A 172 16.38 -33.19 -19.30
C GLY A 172 15.69 -33.60 -18.00
N TYR A 173 15.93 -34.82 -17.49
CA TYR A 173 15.40 -35.27 -16.20
C TYR A 173 15.91 -34.42 -15.03
N LEU A 174 17.22 -34.13 -14.99
CA LEU A 174 17.82 -33.31 -13.94
C LEU A 174 17.27 -31.86 -14.00
N GLN A 175 17.16 -31.30 -15.21
CA GLN A 175 16.61 -29.97 -15.45
C GLN A 175 15.16 -29.85 -14.95
N TRP A 176 14.27 -30.78 -15.30
CA TRP A 176 12.89 -30.76 -14.82
C TRP A 176 12.77 -30.99 -13.31
N SER A 177 13.66 -31.78 -12.71
CA SER A 177 13.73 -31.94 -11.25
C SER A 177 14.07 -30.61 -10.56
N LEU A 178 15.01 -29.84 -11.12
CA LEU A 178 15.36 -28.50 -10.63
C LEU A 178 14.22 -27.51 -10.82
N ILE A 179 13.51 -27.54 -11.97
CA ILE A 179 12.33 -26.71 -12.22
C ILE A 179 11.25 -26.98 -11.16
N PHE A 180 10.89 -28.25 -10.90
CA PHE A 180 9.90 -28.57 -9.87
C PHE A 180 10.35 -28.15 -8.45
N THR A 181 11.65 -28.24 -8.17
CA THR A 181 12.22 -27.75 -6.90
C THR A 181 12.07 -26.23 -6.79
N ASN A 182 12.32 -25.49 -7.86
CA ASN A 182 12.12 -24.05 -7.93
C ASN A 182 10.63 -23.67 -7.77
N LEU A 183 9.70 -24.38 -8.42
CA LEU A 183 8.26 -24.17 -8.24
C LEU A 183 7.82 -24.41 -6.77
N PHE A 184 8.36 -25.45 -6.13
CA PHE A 184 8.15 -25.70 -4.71
C PHE A 184 8.63 -24.53 -3.83
N LEU A 185 9.83 -23.99 -4.10
CA LEU A 185 10.36 -22.85 -3.36
C LEU A 185 9.54 -21.57 -3.58
N ILE A 186 9.01 -21.34 -4.79
CA ILE A 186 8.12 -20.21 -5.09
C ILE A 186 6.85 -20.29 -4.25
N VAL A 187 6.22 -21.47 -4.17
CA VAL A 187 5.05 -21.69 -3.31
C VAL A 187 5.39 -21.53 -1.83
N CYS A 188 6.58 -21.96 -1.40
CA CYS A 188 7.05 -21.71 -0.04
C CYS A 188 7.19 -20.21 0.25
N GLY A 189 7.73 -19.43 -0.69
CA GLY A 189 7.85 -17.97 -0.58
C GLY A 189 6.50 -17.25 -0.47
N ALA A 190 5.46 -17.72 -1.14
CA ALA A 190 4.10 -17.18 -0.95
C ALA A 190 3.49 -17.57 0.40
N HIS A 191 3.73 -18.80 0.85
CA HIS A 191 3.28 -19.25 2.17
C HIS A 191 3.99 -18.51 3.32
N ASP A 192 5.26 -18.15 3.15
CA ASP A 192 6.07 -17.39 4.12
C ASP A 192 5.40 -16.04 4.51
N ILE A 193 4.61 -15.44 3.62
CA ILE A 193 3.87 -14.18 3.87
C ILE A 193 2.59 -14.40 4.69
N CYS A 194 2.09 -15.64 4.78
CA CYS A 194 0.89 -15.92 5.57
C CYS A 194 1.17 -15.76 7.07
N CYS A 195 0.14 -15.36 7.84
CA CYS A 195 0.19 -15.39 9.29
C CYS A 195 0.40 -16.82 9.78
N TYR A 196 1.28 -16.99 10.76
CA TYR A 196 1.53 -18.28 11.39
C TYR A 196 0.30 -18.73 12.19
N ARG A 197 -0.01 -20.03 12.13
CA ARG A 197 -1.05 -20.64 12.95
C ARG A 197 -0.42 -21.74 13.80
N PRO A 198 -0.48 -21.63 15.14
CA PRO A 198 0.02 -22.68 16.01
C PRO A 198 -0.65 -24.02 15.71
N THR A 199 0.13 -25.10 15.81
CA THR A 199 -0.37 -26.47 15.70
C THR A 199 -1.25 -26.83 16.89
N ARG A 200 -2.09 -27.87 16.76
CA ARG A 200 -2.91 -28.37 17.89
C ARG A 200 -2.06 -28.70 19.13
N ARG A 201 -0.83 -29.19 18.94
CA ARG A 201 0.11 -29.48 20.03
C ARG A 201 0.63 -28.20 20.70
N GLU A 202 0.88 -27.14 19.94
CA GLU A 202 1.31 -25.85 20.49
C GLU A 202 0.17 -25.13 21.22
N LEU A 203 -1.06 -25.20 20.69
CA LEU A 203 -2.26 -24.75 21.38
C LEU A 203 -2.45 -25.49 22.71
N ALA A 204 -2.24 -26.81 22.74
CA ALA A 204 -2.28 -27.59 23.98
C ALA A 204 -1.19 -27.21 24.99
N LYS A 205 -0.08 -26.62 24.53
CA LYS A 205 0.99 -26.07 25.37
C LYS A 205 0.77 -24.59 25.76
N GLY A 206 -0.41 -24.03 25.44
CA GLY A 206 -0.76 -22.65 25.79
C GLY A 206 -0.14 -21.58 24.88
N VAL A 207 0.43 -21.95 23.72
CA VAL A 207 0.92 -20.97 22.75
C VAL A 207 -0.27 -20.24 22.15
N LYS A 208 -0.39 -18.94 22.45
CA LYS A 208 -1.41 -18.08 21.85
C LYS A 208 -1.00 -17.70 20.43
N GLN A 209 -2.00 -17.55 19.56
CA GLN A 209 -1.77 -17.09 18.20
C GLN A 209 -1.35 -15.61 18.23
N ASP A 210 -0.10 -15.34 17.84
CA ASP A 210 0.39 -13.97 17.68
C ASP A 210 0.17 -13.51 16.23
N PRO A 211 -0.57 -12.42 16.00
CA PRO A 211 -0.81 -11.89 14.66
C PRO A 211 0.47 -11.37 13.97
N HIS A 212 1.47 -10.89 14.69
CA HIS A 212 2.69 -10.34 14.10
C HIS A 212 3.62 -11.43 13.56
N VAL A 213 3.45 -12.68 14.00
CA VAL A 213 4.27 -13.82 13.58
C VAL A 213 3.79 -14.33 12.23
N LEU A 214 4.70 -14.30 11.26
CA LEU A 214 4.49 -14.83 9.92
C LEU A 214 5.05 -16.24 9.82
N VAL A 215 4.59 -17.01 8.84
CA VAL A 215 5.16 -18.33 8.56
C VAL A 215 6.66 -18.23 8.28
N MET A 216 7.12 -17.14 7.65
CA MET A 216 8.54 -16.90 7.41
C MET A 216 9.38 -16.86 8.67
N ASP A 217 8.78 -16.60 9.83
CA ASP A 217 9.43 -16.60 11.13
C ASP A 217 9.53 -18.00 11.75
N SER A 218 8.80 -18.96 11.18
CA SER A 218 8.77 -20.34 11.66
C SER A 218 9.86 -21.20 11.00
N PRO A 219 10.28 -22.32 11.64
CA PRO A 219 11.27 -23.22 11.07
C PRO A 219 10.81 -23.79 9.73
N LEU A 220 11.77 -24.15 8.87
CA LEU A 220 11.50 -24.67 7.51
C LEU A 220 10.57 -25.91 7.50
N LYS A 221 10.51 -26.67 8.60
CA LYS A 221 9.61 -27.83 8.76
C LYS A 221 8.13 -27.48 8.59
N THR A 222 7.72 -26.22 8.79
CA THR A 222 6.36 -25.74 8.52
C THR A 222 5.95 -25.91 7.04
N HIS A 223 6.92 -26.05 6.13
CA HIS A 223 6.65 -26.32 4.71
C HIS A 223 6.55 -27.80 4.36
N ALA A 224 6.79 -28.73 5.32
CA ALA A 224 6.80 -30.17 5.07
C ALA A 224 5.57 -30.71 4.32
N PRO A 225 4.32 -30.25 4.58
CA PRO A 225 3.16 -30.74 3.82
C PRO A 225 3.25 -30.50 2.30
N LYS A 226 4.01 -29.47 1.87
CA LYS A 226 4.21 -29.14 0.44
C LYS A 226 5.21 -30.08 -0.23
N ILE A 227 6.05 -30.79 0.56
CA ILE A 227 6.99 -31.80 0.03
C ILE A 227 6.22 -32.93 -0.64
N LEU A 228 5.00 -33.24 -0.19
CA LEU A 228 4.15 -34.25 -0.84
C LEU A 228 3.88 -33.90 -2.31
N LEU A 229 3.55 -32.64 -2.61
CA LEU A 229 3.32 -32.19 -3.99
C LEU A 229 4.60 -32.30 -4.84
N TRP A 230 5.75 -31.99 -4.23
CA TRP A 230 7.06 -32.17 -4.87
C TRP A 230 7.38 -33.65 -5.13
N LEU A 231 7.14 -34.53 -4.16
CA LEU A 231 7.33 -35.97 -4.29
C LEU A 231 6.46 -36.56 -5.39
N VAL A 232 5.18 -36.17 -5.46
CA VAL A 232 4.29 -36.57 -6.56
C VAL A 232 4.87 -36.12 -7.91
N GLY A 233 5.32 -34.87 -8.02
CA GLY A 233 5.96 -34.38 -9.24
C GLY A 233 7.21 -35.17 -9.61
N GLN A 234 8.06 -35.48 -8.64
CA GLN A 234 9.27 -36.27 -8.86
C GLN A 234 8.94 -37.70 -9.30
N LEU A 235 7.94 -38.35 -8.71
CA LEU A 235 7.50 -39.69 -9.11
C LEU A 235 6.99 -39.72 -10.55
N VAL A 236 6.19 -38.73 -10.94
CA VAL A 236 5.69 -38.59 -12.33
C VAL A 236 6.86 -38.40 -13.30
N LEU A 237 7.81 -37.53 -12.94
CA LEU A 237 9.00 -37.26 -13.73
C LEU A 237 9.90 -38.51 -13.86
N SER A 238 10.14 -39.23 -12.76
CA SER A 238 10.92 -40.47 -12.76
C SER A 238 10.24 -41.59 -13.55
N PHE A 239 8.92 -41.71 -13.48
CA PHE A 239 8.16 -42.67 -14.28
C PHE A 239 8.27 -42.36 -15.77
N LEU A 240 8.15 -41.09 -16.15
CA LEU A 240 8.31 -40.65 -17.53
C LEU A 240 9.73 -40.91 -18.04
N PHE A 241 10.75 -40.54 -17.26
CA PHE A 241 12.15 -40.82 -17.57
C PHE A 241 12.41 -42.32 -17.73
N TRP A 242 11.89 -43.17 -16.82
CA TRP A 242 12.01 -44.62 -16.91
C TRP A 242 11.41 -45.19 -18.20
N GLN A 243 10.23 -44.71 -18.61
CA GLN A 243 9.61 -45.15 -19.87
C GLN A 243 10.41 -44.75 -21.10
N ILE A 244 10.92 -43.51 -21.12
CA ILE A 244 11.79 -43.02 -22.19
C ILE A 244 13.06 -43.87 -22.26
N PHE A 245 13.73 -44.06 -21.12
CA PHE A 245 14.99 -44.79 -21.03
C PHE A 245 14.83 -46.26 -21.44
N ARG A 246 13.76 -46.93 -21.03
CA ARG A 246 13.46 -48.32 -21.43
C ARG A 246 13.28 -48.45 -22.95
N ARG A 247 12.70 -47.45 -23.62
CA ARG A 247 12.60 -47.48 -25.09
C ARG A 247 13.93 -47.24 -25.78
N LEU A 248 14.77 -46.36 -25.25
CA LEU A 248 16.12 -46.14 -25.78
C LEU A 248 16.95 -47.42 -25.68
N ASP A 249 16.82 -48.16 -24.58
CA ASP A 249 17.53 -49.42 -24.38
C ASP A 249 16.99 -50.56 -25.26
N ALA A 250 15.67 -50.64 -25.45
CA ALA A 250 15.06 -51.57 -26.41
C ALA A 250 15.45 -51.25 -27.87
N GLY A 251 15.60 -49.96 -28.20
CA GLY A 251 15.96 -49.48 -29.54
C GLY A 251 17.41 -49.75 -29.95
N LYS A 252 18.34 -49.89 -28.99
CA LYS A 252 19.74 -50.30 -29.25
C LYS A 252 19.85 -51.71 -29.89
N LYS A 253 18.77 -52.49 -29.90
CA LYS A 253 18.71 -53.84 -30.46
C LYS A 253 18.13 -53.92 -31.89
N GLY A 254 17.86 -52.79 -32.57
CA GLY A 254 17.30 -52.75 -33.94
C GLY A 254 17.87 -51.64 -34.84
N ASP A 255 17.39 -51.56 -36.10
CA ASP A 255 17.81 -50.57 -37.13
C ASP A 255 17.35 -49.13 -36.82
N TRP A 256 18.08 -48.48 -35.90
CA TRP A 256 17.79 -47.16 -35.34
C TRP A 256 17.97 -45.98 -36.29
N HIS A 257 18.72 -46.15 -37.39
CA HIS A 257 18.95 -45.12 -38.40
C HIS A 257 17.67 -44.74 -39.16
N LEU A 258 16.70 -45.67 -39.30
CA LEU A 258 15.39 -45.39 -39.90
C LEU A 258 14.46 -44.60 -38.96
N THR A 259 14.71 -44.60 -37.65
CA THR A 259 13.84 -44.00 -36.62
C THR A 259 14.18 -42.54 -36.29
N CYS A 260 15.39 -42.07 -36.64
CA CYS A 260 15.80 -40.66 -36.48
C CYS A 260 15.21 -39.72 -37.56
N LEU A 261 14.53 -40.26 -38.59
CA LEU A 261 14.01 -39.47 -39.71
C LEU A 261 12.98 -38.41 -39.26
N PHE A 262 13.43 -37.17 -39.33
CA PHE A 262 12.86 -35.91 -38.83
C PHE A 262 11.48 -35.49 -39.39
N TYR A 263 10.72 -36.38 -40.04
CA TYR A 263 9.53 -35.97 -40.80
C TYR A 263 8.40 -37.00 -40.88
N SER A 264 8.44 -38.09 -40.13
CA SER A 264 7.25 -38.95 -40.09
C SER A 264 6.37 -38.55 -38.91
N ASP A 265 5.10 -38.20 -39.18
CA ASP A 265 3.99 -38.15 -38.22
C ASP A 265 3.75 -39.51 -37.49
N ARG A 266 4.72 -40.44 -37.58
CA ARG A 266 4.70 -41.80 -37.05
C ARG A 266 5.47 -41.96 -35.74
N CYS A 267 6.09 -40.90 -35.21
CA CYS A 267 6.58 -40.88 -33.83
C CYS A 267 5.41 -40.56 -32.89
N LYS A 268 4.58 -41.57 -32.60
CA LYS A 268 3.49 -41.46 -31.62
C LYS A 268 4.01 -41.86 -30.24
N MET A 269 3.85 -40.97 -29.27
CA MET A 269 4.07 -41.28 -27.86
C MET A 269 3.13 -42.40 -27.41
N VAL A 270 3.64 -43.45 -26.75
CA VAL A 270 2.76 -44.46 -26.11
C VAL A 270 1.93 -43.76 -25.04
N HIS A 271 0.70 -44.22 -24.89
CA HIS A 271 -0.31 -43.67 -23.97
C HIS A 271 0.23 -43.39 -22.56
N GLY A 272 1.08 -44.27 -22.01
CA GLY A 272 1.69 -44.07 -20.69
C GLY A 272 2.59 -42.83 -20.59
N SER A 273 3.37 -42.53 -21.64
CA SER A 273 4.27 -41.37 -21.65
C SER A 273 3.48 -40.09 -21.86
N LEU A 274 2.47 -40.16 -22.74
CA LEU A 274 1.52 -39.07 -22.96
C LEU A 274 0.79 -38.68 -21.67
N ALA A 275 0.30 -39.68 -20.92
CA ALA A 275 -0.37 -39.46 -19.64
C ALA A 275 0.55 -38.79 -18.61
N ALA A 276 1.80 -39.24 -18.50
CA ALA A 276 2.78 -38.63 -17.60
C ALA A 276 3.11 -37.18 -17.98
N PHE A 277 3.19 -36.87 -19.29
CA PHE A 277 3.36 -35.50 -19.78
C PHE A 277 2.17 -34.59 -19.45
N ILE A 278 0.94 -35.08 -19.67
CA ILE A 278 -0.28 -34.34 -19.28
C ILE A 278 -0.25 -34.07 -17.77
N LEU A 279 0.12 -35.07 -16.97
CA LEU A 279 0.18 -34.94 -15.52
C LEU A 279 1.24 -33.92 -15.08
N MET A 280 2.38 -33.80 -15.77
CA MET A 280 3.35 -32.73 -15.52
C MET A 280 2.76 -31.33 -15.75
N ILE A 281 2.00 -31.13 -16.83
CA ILE A 281 1.33 -29.84 -17.11
C ILE A 281 0.31 -29.53 -16.01
N VAL A 282 -0.49 -30.53 -15.64
CA VAL A 282 -1.45 -30.41 -14.53
C VAL A 282 -0.73 -30.04 -13.25
N LEU A 283 0.43 -30.63 -12.95
CA LEU A 283 1.22 -30.28 -11.76
C LEU A 283 1.70 -28.83 -11.79
N VAL A 284 2.18 -28.32 -12.93
CA VAL A 284 2.57 -26.90 -13.06
C VAL A 284 1.37 -25.97 -12.79
N ILE A 285 0.19 -26.30 -13.31
CA ILE A 285 -1.05 -25.57 -13.03
C ILE A 285 -1.40 -25.65 -11.53
N VAL A 286 -1.27 -26.82 -10.92
CA VAL A 286 -1.50 -27.02 -9.48
C VAL A 286 -0.55 -26.16 -8.65
N TYR A 287 0.74 -26.08 -8.98
CA TYR A 287 1.68 -25.18 -8.31
C TYR A 287 1.24 -23.70 -8.43
N PHE A 288 0.77 -23.27 -9.60
CA PHE A 288 0.23 -21.92 -9.78
C PHE A 288 -1.02 -21.68 -8.92
N LEU A 289 -1.95 -22.64 -8.86
CA LEU A 289 -3.14 -22.54 -8.02
C LEU A 289 -2.78 -22.46 -6.54
N PHE A 290 -1.81 -23.25 -6.06
CA PHE A 290 -1.32 -23.16 -4.69
C PHE A 290 -0.66 -21.81 -4.41
N TYR A 291 0.16 -21.30 -5.33
CA TYR A 291 0.78 -19.99 -5.21
C TYR A 291 -0.28 -18.87 -5.11
N ALA A 292 -1.25 -18.86 -6.03
CA ALA A 292 -2.37 -17.93 -6.02
C ALA A 292 -3.22 -18.06 -4.74
N PHE A 293 -3.47 -19.29 -4.27
CA PHE A 293 -4.19 -19.57 -3.03
C PHE A 293 -3.47 -18.98 -1.80
N PHE A 294 -2.15 -19.15 -1.67
CA PHE A 294 -1.41 -18.58 -0.55
C PHE A 294 -1.36 -17.05 -0.61
N LEU A 295 -1.23 -16.45 -1.79
CA LEU A 295 -1.35 -15.00 -1.95
C LEU A 295 -2.75 -14.49 -1.60
N TYR A 296 -3.80 -15.20 -2.03
CA TYR A 296 -5.18 -14.89 -1.64
C TYR A 296 -5.37 -14.99 -0.13
N ARG A 297 -4.89 -16.07 0.49
CA ARG A 297 -4.95 -16.29 1.93
C ARG A 297 -4.19 -15.22 2.70
N ALA A 298 -3.00 -14.84 2.24
CA ALA A 298 -2.23 -13.76 2.83
C ALA A 298 -3.04 -12.45 2.78
N ASN A 299 -3.54 -12.05 1.60
CA ASN A 299 -4.37 -10.85 1.45
C ASN A 299 -5.58 -10.85 2.40
N ARG A 300 -6.31 -11.97 2.49
CA ARG A 300 -7.49 -12.08 3.35
C ARG A 300 -7.16 -11.81 4.81
N ASN A 301 -6.05 -12.36 5.33
CA ASN A 301 -5.64 -12.12 6.72
C ASN A 301 -5.05 -10.72 6.92
N LEU A 302 -4.33 -10.20 5.93
CA LEU A 302 -3.67 -8.89 6.02
C LEU A 302 -4.69 -7.74 5.98
N ARG A 303 -5.81 -7.90 5.25
CA ARG A 303 -6.88 -6.89 5.15
C ARG A 303 -7.63 -6.65 6.45
N THR A 304 -7.78 -7.67 7.29
CA THR A 304 -8.50 -7.57 8.57
C THR A 304 -7.64 -6.99 9.69
N ARG A 305 -6.49 -6.38 9.36
CA ARG A 305 -5.47 -5.97 10.34
C ARG A 305 -4.92 -4.61 10.01
N ALA A 306 -4.41 -3.93 11.02
CA ALA A 306 -3.75 -2.65 10.83
C ALA A 306 -2.57 -2.76 9.84
N TYR A 307 -2.48 -1.77 8.97
CA TYR A 307 -1.43 -1.68 7.99
C TYR A 307 -0.05 -1.60 8.65
N SER A 308 0.08 -0.75 9.66
CA SER A 308 1.33 -0.49 10.40
C SER A 308 1.97 -1.77 10.93
N GLU A 309 1.17 -2.68 11.49
CA GLU A 309 1.62 -3.96 12.03
C GLU A 309 2.01 -4.96 10.94
N THR A 310 1.30 -4.91 9.81
CA THR A 310 1.44 -5.87 8.73
C THR A 310 2.23 -5.33 7.54
N ARG A 311 2.87 -4.16 7.71
CA ARG A 311 3.55 -3.41 6.65
C ARG A 311 4.49 -4.27 5.82
N THR A 312 5.40 -4.99 6.48
CA THR A 312 6.37 -5.86 5.80
C THR A 312 5.67 -6.96 5.00
N ALA A 313 4.69 -7.63 5.59
CA ALA A 313 3.93 -8.70 4.94
C ALA A 313 3.12 -8.16 3.74
N ARG A 314 2.45 -7.02 3.90
CA ARG A 314 1.70 -6.32 2.85
C ARG A 314 2.63 -5.89 1.71
N THR A 315 3.79 -5.33 2.02
CA THR A 315 4.82 -4.94 1.04
C THR A 315 5.28 -6.15 0.23
N LEU A 316 5.61 -7.26 0.90
CA LEU A 316 5.99 -8.52 0.25
C LEU A 316 4.86 -9.10 -0.60
N TRP A 317 3.64 -9.12 -0.07
CA TRP A 317 2.46 -9.60 -0.76
C TRP A 317 2.20 -8.83 -2.05
N TYR A 318 2.23 -7.51 -1.98
CA TYR A 318 2.02 -6.67 -3.15
C TYR A 318 3.12 -6.88 -4.19
N PHE A 319 4.37 -6.97 -3.75
CA PHE A 319 5.49 -7.22 -4.65
C PHE A 319 5.31 -8.56 -5.38
N GLN A 320 5.02 -9.64 -4.65
CA GLN A 320 4.79 -10.97 -5.23
C GLN A 320 3.53 -11.05 -6.12
N THR A 321 2.47 -10.30 -5.81
CA THR A 321 1.25 -10.27 -6.62
C THR A 321 1.39 -9.44 -7.89
N ARG A 322 2.07 -8.29 -7.85
CA ARG A 322 2.25 -7.43 -9.04
C ARG A 322 3.39 -7.88 -9.95
N GLN A 323 4.48 -8.39 -9.38
CA GLN A 323 5.66 -8.75 -10.17
C GLN A 323 5.73 -10.24 -10.47
N THR A 324 5.45 -11.10 -9.49
CA THR A 324 5.73 -12.55 -9.64
C THR A 324 4.52 -13.35 -10.13
N LEU A 325 3.30 -13.00 -9.73
CA LEU A 325 2.09 -13.72 -10.16
C LEU A 325 1.89 -13.67 -11.67
N GLY A 326 2.14 -12.52 -12.29
CA GLY A 326 2.08 -12.35 -13.74
C GLY A 326 3.09 -13.24 -14.46
N VAL A 327 4.33 -13.29 -13.99
CA VAL A 327 5.40 -14.13 -14.55
C VAL A 327 5.08 -15.61 -14.41
N PHE A 328 4.53 -16.04 -13.26
CA PHE A 328 4.11 -17.43 -13.07
C PHE A 328 2.91 -17.77 -13.99
N LEU A 329 1.96 -16.85 -14.16
CA LEU A 329 0.87 -17.04 -15.11
C LEU A 329 1.40 -17.18 -16.55
N VAL A 330 2.38 -16.37 -16.94
CA VAL A 330 3.07 -16.48 -18.24
C VAL A 330 3.76 -17.84 -18.37
N LEU A 331 4.46 -18.32 -17.34
CA LEU A 331 5.06 -19.65 -17.34
C LEU A 331 4.02 -20.75 -17.61
N VAL A 332 2.84 -20.69 -16.97
CA VAL A 332 1.74 -21.64 -17.19
C VAL A 332 1.21 -21.55 -18.63
N ILE A 333 0.92 -20.33 -19.10
CA ILE A 333 0.39 -20.10 -20.45
C ILE A 333 1.38 -20.59 -21.50
N SER A 334 2.66 -20.20 -21.40
CA SER A 334 3.73 -20.64 -22.30
C SER A 334 3.90 -22.15 -22.29
N THR A 335 3.82 -22.80 -21.12
CA THR A 335 3.83 -24.27 -21.03
C THR A 335 2.65 -24.84 -21.80
N CYS A 336 1.42 -24.44 -21.50
CA CYS A 336 0.23 -24.96 -22.17
C CYS A 336 0.24 -24.72 -23.69
N MET A 337 0.65 -23.54 -24.15
CA MET A 337 0.75 -23.18 -25.57
C MET A 337 1.70 -24.10 -26.33
N LEU A 338 2.86 -24.43 -25.75
CA LEU A 338 3.84 -25.30 -26.40
C LEU A 338 3.43 -26.78 -26.38
N MET A 339 2.61 -27.20 -25.43
CA MET A 339 2.36 -28.64 -25.20
C MET A 339 1.09 -29.16 -25.87
N LEU A 340 0.02 -28.36 -25.90
CA LEU A 340 -1.30 -28.81 -26.36
C LEU A 340 -1.44 -28.99 -27.89
N PRO A 341 -0.88 -28.14 -28.77
CA PRO A 341 -1.23 -28.12 -30.20
C PRO A 341 -0.81 -29.34 -31.01
N LYS A 342 0.28 -30.02 -30.63
CA LYS A 342 0.74 -31.29 -31.24
C LYS A 342 1.10 -32.32 -30.16
N LEU A 343 0.18 -32.52 -29.22
CA LEU A 343 0.32 -33.46 -28.13
C LEU A 343 0.63 -34.88 -28.68
N GLY A 344 1.74 -35.47 -28.25
CA GLY A 344 2.18 -36.79 -28.69
C GLY A 344 3.06 -36.82 -29.94
N SER A 345 3.43 -35.66 -30.50
CA SER A 345 4.45 -35.55 -31.56
C SER A 345 5.89 -35.60 -31.02
N CYS A 346 6.81 -36.11 -31.83
CA CYS A 346 8.26 -36.11 -31.54
C CYS A 346 8.81 -34.70 -31.28
N TRP A 347 8.28 -33.70 -31.98
CA TRP A 347 8.74 -32.32 -31.84
C TRP A 347 8.23 -31.68 -30.55
N GLY A 348 6.95 -31.92 -30.20
CA GLY A 348 6.44 -31.56 -28.88
C GLY A 348 7.29 -32.17 -27.78
N TYR A 349 7.66 -33.45 -27.88
CA TYR A 349 8.57 -34.08 -26.94
C TYR A 349 9.92 -33.34 -26.82
N ILE A 350 10.58 -33.02 -27.93
CA ILE A 350 11.88 -32.33 -27.93
C ILE A 350 11.79 -30.96 -27.26
N LEU A 351 10.79 -30.15 -27.63
CA LEU A 351 10.62 -28.80 -27.09
C LEU A 351 10.34 -28.79 -25.59
N ILE A 352 9.56 -29.77 -25.14
CA ILE A 352 9.04 -29.83 -23.77
C ILE A 352 10.06 -30.51 -22.87
N TRP A 353 10.50 -31.72 -23.22
CA TRP A 353 11.33 -32.55 -22.35
C TRP A 353 12.75 -32.00 -22.20
N LEU A 354 13.32 -31.46 -23.29
CA LEU A 354 14.71 -31.01 -23.31
C LEU A 354 14.88 -29.52 -22.98
N GLY A 355 13.78 -28.82 -22.69
CA GLY A 355 13.77 -27.48 -22.13
C GLY A 355 13.26 -26.41 -23.09
N PRO A 356 12.01 -25.93 -22.92
CA PRO A 356 11.49 -24.85 -23.75
C PRO A 356 12.01 -23.51 -23.26
N LEU A 357 12.61 -22.74 -24.18
CA LEU A 357 13.15 -21.39 -23.94
C LEU A 357 12.17 -20.48 -23.15
N PRO A 358 10.87 -20.41 -23.47
CA PRO A 358 9.94 -19.56 -22.71
C PRO A 358 9.83 -19.87 -21.21
N VAL A 359 9.96 -21.15 -20.81
CA VAL A 359 9.88 -21.54 -19.39
C VAL A 359 11.11 -21.07 -18.62
N HIS A 360 12.31 -21.26 -19.18
CA HIS A 360 13.54 -20.73 -18.58
C HIS A 360 13.56 -19.21 -18.53
N ALA A 361 13.10 -18.54 -19.59
CA ALA A 361 13.00 -17.09 -19.61
C ALA A 361 12.10 -16.56 -18.48
N ALA A 362 10.93 -17.19 -18.25
CA ALA A 362 10.01 -16.81 -17.19
C ALA A 362 10.61 -17.06 -15.78
N LEU A 363 11.28 -18.20 -15.56
CA LEU A 363 11.94 -18.48 -14.28
C LEU A 363 13.09 -17.50 -14.00
N VAL A 364 13.92 -17.20 -15.00
CA VAL A 364 15.00 -16.20 -14.89
C VAL A 364 14.42 -14.82 -14.58
N GLU A 365 13.37 -14.38 -15.27
CA GLU A 365 12.69 -13.10 -14.98
C GLU A 365 12.25 -13.02 -13.51
N CYS A 366 11.63 -14.10 -13.01
CA CYS A 366 11.18 -14.19 -11.62
C CYS A 366 12.37 -14.08 -10.65
N PHE A 367 13.44 -14.86 -10.84
CA PHE A 367 14.55 -14.93 -9.90
C PHE A 367 15.47 -13.71 -9.95
N LEU A 368 15.62 -13.07 -11.11
CA LEU A 368 16.31 -11.77 -11.19
C LEU A 368 15.52 -10.71 -10.42
N THR A 369 14.19 -10.67 -10.57
CA THR A 369 13.32 -9.76 -9.83
C THR A 369 13.38 -9.98 -8.31
N LEU A 370 13.20 -11.22 -7.85
CA LEU A 370 13.30 -11.56 -6.42
C LEU A 370 14.71 -11.31 -5.87
N GLY A 371 15.75 -11.72 -6.62
CA GLY A 371 17.15 -11.53 -6.24
C GLY A 371 17.53 -10.06 -6.14
N TYR A 372 17.05 -9.21 -7.04
CA TYR A 372 17.26 -7.77 -6.96
C TYR A 372 16.56 -7.15 -5.75
N ALA A 373 15.30 -7.50 -5.51
CA ALA A 373 14.51 -6.95 -4.41
C ALA A 373 15.04 -7.38 -3.03
N TYR A 374 15.49 -8.62 -2.88
CA TYR A 374 15.97 -9.15 -1.60
C TYR A 374 17.47 -8.93 -1.38
N MET A 375 18.18 -8.26 -2.29
CA MET A 375 19.61 -8.01 -2.13
C MET A 375 19.90 -6.97 -1.02
N PRO A 376 20.97 -7.15 -0.20
CA PRO A 376 21.40 -6.15 0.76
C PRO A 376 21.76 -4.79 0.12
N LYS A 377 21.25 -3.68 0.65
CA LYS A 377 21.58 -2.32 0.18
C LYS A 377 22.90 -1.81 0.82
N ASN A 378 23.55 -0.78 0.25
CA ASN A 378 24.87 -0.30 0.69
C ASN A 378 24.70 0.83 1.72
N ARG A 379 25.67 0.98 2.64
CA ARG A 379 25.61 1.92 3.77
C ARG A 379 25.73 3.40 3.39
N ASP A 380 26.16 3.77 2.19
CA ASP A 380 26.40 5.17 1.79
C ASP A 380 25.08 5.96 1.62
N HIS A 381 24.34 6.12 2.73
CA HIS A 381 23.13 6.91 2.91
C HIS A 381 23.49 8.37 3.22
N LYS A 382 24.46 8.95 2.51
CA LYS A 382 24.57 10.42 2.54
C LYS A 382 23.31 10.98 1.86
N GLY A 383 22.28 11.26 2.66
CA GLY A 383 21.03 11.92 2.24
C GLY A 383 19.80 11.02 1.96
N GLU A 384 19.79 9.73 2.35
CA GLU A 384 18.58 8.89 2.20
C GLU A 384 18.02 8.48 3.56
N ILE A 385 16.91 9.12 3.95
CA ILE A 385 16.24 8.90 5.23
C ILE A 385 15.45 7.59 5.20
N LEU A 386 15.58 6.75 6.24
CA LEU A 386 14.81 5.50 6.36
C LEU A 386 13.31 5.81 6.42
N GLN A 387 12.53 5.12 5.57
CA GLN A 387 11.09 5.35 5.46
C GLN A 387 10.33 5.09 6.78
N THR A 388 10.85 4.23 7.66
CA THR A 388 10.25 3.99 8.98
C THR A 388 10.38 5.21 9.90
N TRP A 389 11.50 5.94 9.87
CA TRP A 389 11.67 7.16 10.67
C TRP A 389 10.79 8.31 10.17
N LEU A 390 10.56 8.36 8.85
CA LEU A 390 9.60 9.30 8.26
C LEU A 390 8.14 8.97 8.59
N GLN A 391 7.88 7.77 9.12
CA GLN A 391 6.56 7.32 9.53
C GLN A 391 6.24 7.63 11.00
N GLU A 392 7.24 8.02 11.79
CA GLU A 392 7.04 8.38 13.19
C GLU A 392 6.28 9.70 13.31
N PHE A 393 5.43 9.79 14.33
CA PHE A 393 4.56 10.94 14.59
C PHE A 393 4.37 11.12 16.11
N GLY A 394 4.02 12.34 16.51
CA GLY A 394 3.62 12.67 17.88
C GLY A 394 2.12 12.50 18.08
N TRP A 395 1.71 11.95 19.23
CA TRP A 395 0.29 11.88 19.59
C TRP A 395 -0.24 13.23 20.06
N THR A 396 0.51 13.92 20.92
CA THR A 396 0.16 15.23 21.50
C THR A 396 1.17 16.30 21.11
N GLU A 397 0.77 17.57 21.17
CA GLU A 397 1.66 18.73 20.97
C GLU A 397 2.73 18.79 22.06
N GLU A 398 2.36 18.48 23.32
CA GLU A 398 3.28 18.38 24.46
C GLU A 398 4.33 17.27 24.29
N GLY A 399 3.93 16.12 23.74
CA GLY A 399 4.81 14.97 23.52
C GLY A 399 5.66 15.07 22.25
N LEU A 400 5.35 16.02 21.36
CA LEU A 400 6.00 16.16 20.05
C LEU A 400 7.52 16.41 20.16
N PRO A 401 8.04 17.28 21.05
CA PRO A 401 9.48 17.46 21.21
C PRO A 401 10.19 16.18 21.65
N ALA A 402 9.59 15.38 22.53
CA ALA A 402 10.16 14.10 22.97
C ALA A 402 10.17 13.07 21.84
N ALA A 403 9.11 13.01 21.02
CA ALA A 403 9.05 12.16 19.84
C ALA A 403 10.09 12.58 18.77
N LEU A 404 10.22 13.89 18.53
CA LEU A 404 11.26 14.44 17.65
C LEU A 404 12.67 14.12 18.15
N ALA A 405 12.93 14.30 19.46
CA ALA A 405 14.20 13.95 20.07
C ALA A 405 14.48 12.45 19.93
N ALA A 406 13.47 11.60 20.11
CA ALA A 406 13.58 10.16 19.93
C ALA A 406 13.96 9.77 18.51
N ARG A 407 13.25 10.31 17.51
CA ARG A 407 13.58 10.12 16.09
C ARG A 407 14.97 10.65 15.76
N ASN A 408 15.31 11.81 16.30
CA ASN A 408 16.57 12.50 16.04
C ASN A 408 17.75 11.82 16.75
N ARG A 409 17.57 10.91 17.71
CA ARG A 409 18.68 10.04 18.17
C ARG A 409 19.26 9.22 17.02
N HIS A 410 18.49 8.96 15.97
CA HIS A 410 18.96 8.31 14.75
C HIS A 410 19.80 9.23 13.82
N LEU A 411 20.10 10.49 14.21
CA LEU A 411 20.78 11.51 13.40
C LEU A 411 22.18 11.13 12.90
N ALA A 412 22.88 10.21 13.57
CA ALA A 412 24.16 9.68 13.10
C ALA A 412 24.09 9.09 11.66
N SER A 413 22.87 8.85 11.16
CA SER A 413 22.58 8.38 9.80
C SER A 413 22.35 9.48 8.74
N SER A 414 21.90 10.70 9.10
CA SER A 414 21.63 11.80 8.15
C SER A 414 21.28 13.13 8.85
N GLU A 415 22.06 14.19 8.63
CA GLU A 415 21.72 15.57 9.07
C GLU A 415 20.39 16.07 8.48
N GLU A 416 19.99 15.55 7.31
CA GLU A 416 18.74 15.93 6.65
C GLU A 416 17.49 15.45 7.40
N LEU A 417 17.62 14.47 8.31
CA LEU A 417 16.54 13.95 9.14
C LEU A 417 16.08 14.97 10.19
N ALA A 418 17.01 15.72 10.80
CA ALA A 418 16.68 16.73 11.82
C ALA A 418 15.74 17.79 11.25
N ALA A 419 15.95 18.13 9.98
CA ALA A 419 15.19 19.15 9.30
C ALA A 419 13.84 18.64 8.74
N GLN A 420 13.51 17.35 8.89
CA GLN A 420 12.20 16.84 8.49
C GLN A 420 11.14 17.17 9.54
N PRO A 421 9.94 17.63 9.15
CA PRO A 421 8.85 17.83 10.09
C PRO A 421 8.34 16.49 10.63
N MET A 422 7.60 16.52 11.73
CA MET A 422 6.92 15.35 12.32
C MET A 422 5.43 15.65 12.46
N LEU A 423 4.59 14.72 12.00
CA LEU A 423 3.14 14.83 12.13
C LEU A 423 2.76 14.85 13.62
N CYS A 424 1.79 15.67 14.01
CA CYS A 424 1.15 15.61 15.31
C CYS A 424 -0.34 15.29 15.15
N ILE A 425 -0.84 14.25 15.82
CA ILE A 425 -2.25 13.83 15.74
C ILE A 425 -3.17 14.85 16.40
N GLU A 426 -2.80 15.37 17.58
CA GLU A 426 -3.56 16.44 18.25
C GLU A 426 -3.72 17.67 17.36
N THR A 427 -2.63 18.17 16.76
CA THR A 427 -2.69 19.30 15.81
C THR A 427 -3.57 18.96 14.62
N ALA A 428 -3.47 17.75 14.06
CA ALA A 428 -4.34 17.34 12.95
C ALA A 428 -5.83 17.38 13.32
N ILE A 429 -6.20 16.93 14.53
CA ILE A 429 -7.57 16.94 15.02
C ILE A 429 -8.07 18.37 15.24
N LYS A 430 -7.28 19.22 15.91
CA LYS A 430 -7.62 20.64 16.12
C LYS A 430 -7.79 21.38 14.79
N MET A 431 -6.86 21.19 13.85
CA MET A 431 -6.94 21.81 12.52
C MET A 431 -8.14 21.31 11.71
N LEU A 432 -8.56 20.06 11.87
CA LEU A 432 -9.75 19.53 11.24
C LEU A 432 -11.02 20.20 11.77
N TYR A 433 -11.10 20.48 13.07
CA TYR A 433 -12.21 21.22 13.66
C TYR A 433 -12.33 22.63 13.05
N TRP A 434 -11.23 23.39 13.02
CA TRP A 434 -11.18 24.71 12.39
C TRP A 434 -11.56 24.69 10.90
N THR A 435 -11.07 23.67 10.18
CA THR A 435 -11.42 23.45 8.78
C THR A 435 -12.90 23.17 8.57
N SER A 436 -13.56 22.55 9.54
CA SER A 436 -14.98 22.24 9.44
C SER A 436 -15.85 23.43 9.86
N LEU A 437 -15.45 24.16 10.91
CA LEU A 437 -16.13 25.38 11.39
C LEU A 437 -16.31 26.43 10.29
N VAL A 438 -15.28 26.68 9.47
CA VAL A 438 -15.32 27.75 8.44
C VAL A 438 -16.37 27.51 7.35
N TYR A 439 -16.87 26.28 7.17
CA TYR A 439 -17.98 26.00 6.25
C TYR A 439 -19.34 26.44 6.81
N ASP A 440 -19.51 26.36 8.12
CA ASP A 440 -20.82 26.54 8.78
C ASP A 440 -20.94 27.88 9.51
N ILE A 441 -19.82 28.57 9.74
CA ILE A 441 -19.77 29.84 10.47
C ILE A 441 -20.76 30.86 9.89
N ASP A 442 -21.63 31.37 10.77
CA ASP A 442 -22.69 32.35 10.52
C ASP A 442 -23.77 31.95 9.49
N GLU A 443 -23.68 30.78 8.86
CA GLU A 443 -24.62 30.34 7.80
C GLU A 443 -25.60 29.25 8.24
N VAL A 444 -25.21 28.38 9.17
CA VAL A 444 -26.01 27.24 9.58
C VAL A 444 -26.50 27.45 11.01
N VAL A 445 -27.80 27.73 11.15
CA VAL A 445 -28.44 27.86 12.47
C VAL A 445 -28.41 26.51 13.17
N GLY A 446 -27.84 26.47 14.37
CA GLY A 446 -27.70 25.23 15.15
C GLY A 446 -26.59 24.30 14.65
N THR A 447 -25.57 24.82 13.97
CA THR A 447 -24.37 24.04 13.64
C THR A 447 -23.73 23.42 14.90
N PRO A 448 -23.20 22.18 14.82
CA PRO A 448 -22.49 21.57 15.94
C PRO A 448 -21.13 22.23 16.22
N PHE A 449 -20.65 23.14 15.37
CA PHE A 449 -19.39 23.84 15.55
C PHE A 449 -19.57 25.15 16.32
N ASP A 450 -18.82 25.30 17.40
CA ASP A 450 -18.74 26.53 18.20
C ASP A 450 -17.39 27.24 18.02
N THR A 451 -17.45 28.55 17.79
CA THR A 451 -16.29 29.44 17.64
C THR A 451 -15.55 29.67 18.96
N GLU A 452 -16.26 29.74 20.10
CA GLU A 452 -15.61 29.91 21.41
C GLU A 452 -14.82 28.66 21.79
N TYR A 453 -15.42 27.47 21.61
CA TYR A 453 -14.70 26.21 21.72
C TYR A 453 -13.49 26.16 20.78
N ALA A 454 -13.63 26.56 19.50
CA ALA A 454 -12.53 26.58 18.54
C ALA A 454 -11.33 27.38 19.06
N LYS A 455 -11.59 28.58 19.57
CA LYS A 455 -10.58 29.47 20.15
C LYS A 455 -9.91 28.85 21.38
N SER A 456 -10.67 28.16 22.22
CA SER A 456 -10.13 27.48 23.42
C SER A 456 -9.12 26.37 23.10
N LEU A 457 -9.17 25.75 21.90
CA LEU A 457 -8.20 24.72 21.50
C LEU A 457 -6.76 25.23 21.40
N TYR A 458 -6.58 26.55 21.24
CA TYR A 458 -5.30 27.22 21.04
C TYR A 458 -5.14 28.51 21.86
N ASP A 459 -6.00 28.74 22.85
CA ASP A 459 -6.03 29.95 23.68
C ASP A 459 -6.08 31.26 22.86
N LEU A 460 -6.89 31.28 21.80
CA LEU A 460 -7.03 32.45 20.92
C LEU A 460 -8.01 33.45 21.52
N HIS A 461 -7.66 34.74 21.54
CA HIS A 461 -8.52 35.78 22.11
C HIS A 461 -9.40 36.47 21.05
N SER A 462 -9.04 36.41 19.76
CA SER A 462 -9.74 37.15 18.70
C SER A 462 -9.86 36.33 17.41
N HIS A 463 -10.87 36.67 16.60
CA HIS A 463 -11.07 36.13 15.27
C HIS A 463 -11.71 37.17 14.33
N GLU A 464 -11.52 36.99 13.03
CA GLU A 464 -12.11 37.78 11.95
C GLU A 464 -12.41 36.85 10.76
N LEU A 465 -13.63 36.92 10.23
CA LEU A 465 -14.04 36.19 9.04
C LEU A 465 -13.84 37.06 7.80
N LEU A 466 -12.99 36.61 6.88
CA LEU A 466 -12.82 37.22 5.56
C LEU A 466 -13.63 36.44 4.52
N TRP A 467 -14.64 37.10 3.96
CA TRP A 467 -15.50 36.50 2.94
C TRP A 467 -15.57 37.37 1.69
N ASP A 468 -15.26 36.76 0.55
CA ASP A 468 -15.60 37.28 -0.77
C ASP A 468 -16.83 36.52 -1.30
N THR A 469 -17.96 37.22 -1.37
CA THR A 469 -19.25 36.63 -1.72
C THR A 469 -19.35 36.25 -3.20
N LEU A 470 -18.55 36.86 -4.09
CA LEU A 470 -18.60 36.58 -5.52
C LEU A 470 -17.92 35.26 -5.89
N THR A 471 -16.80 34.96 -5.24
CA THR A 471 -16.09 33.68 -5.42
C THR A 471 -16.44 32.64 -4.37
N ASP A 472 -17.28 33.01 -3.40
CA ASP A 472 -17.57 32.26 -2.17
C ASP A 472 -16.30 31.82 -1.43
N THR A 473 -15.25 32.67 -1.48
CA THR A 473 -13.97 32.39 -0.82
C THR A 473 -14.03 32.88 0.62
N LYS A 474 -13.92 31.95 1.57
CA LYS A 474 -13.93 32.24 3.01
C LYS A 474 -12.62 31.84 3.68
N ALA A 475 -12.16 32.70 4.58
CA ALA A 475 -11.08 32.39 5.51
C ALA A 475 -11.44 32.92 6.90
N LEU A 476 -11.40 32.05 7.88
CA LEU A 476 -11.48 32.42 9.29
C LEU A 476 -10.06 32.60 9.83
N VAL A 477 -9.75 33.80 10.28
CA VAL A 477 -8.45 34.15 10.87
C VAL A 477 -8.65 34.33 12.36
N ALA A 478 -7.91 33.60 13.19
CA ALA A 478 -7.97 33.71 14.64
C ALA A 478 -6.57 33.81 15.24
N TRP A 479 -6.40 34.53 16.35
CA TRP A 479 -5.07 34.80 16.89
C TRP A 479 -5.01 34.97 18.41
N SER A 480 -3.80 34.77 18.91
CA SER A 480 -3.30 35.10 20.25
C SER A 480 -1.98 35.86 20.12
N ASP A 481 -1.38 36.25 21.25
CA ASP A 481 -0.04 36.85 21.29
C ASP A 481 1.06 35.96 20.70
N THR A 482 0.85 34.63 20.66
CA THR A 482 1.87 33.65 20.25
C THR A 482 1.53 32.86 18.99
N ARG A 483 0.29 32.96 18.48
CA ARG A 483 -0.18 32.14 17.37
C ARG A 483 -1.19 32.88 16.50
N ILE A 484 -1.07 32.72 15.19
CA ILE A 484 -2.11 33.05 14.21
C ILE A 484 -2.56 31.76 13.51
N LEU A 485 -3.87 31.55 13.41
CA LEU A 485 -4.49 30.43 12.71
C LEU A 485 -5.35 30.97 11.56
N VAL A 486 -5.22 30.35 10.38
CA VAL A 486 -6.01 30.67 9.19
C VAL A 486 -6.66 29.40 8.66
N ALA A 487 -7.99 29.35 8.64
CA ALA A 487 -8.76 28.24 8.11
C ALA A 487 -9.52 28.67 6.85
N PHE A 488 -9.36 27.97 5.73
CA PHE A 488 -10.06 28.26 4.47
C PHE A 488 -11.17 27.24 4.18
N ALA A 489 -12.35 27.73 3.78
CA ALA A 489 -13.42 26.89 3.26
C ALA A 489 -13.15 26.46 1.81
N GLY A 490 -13.68 25.30 1.43
CA GLY A 490 -13.79 24.86 0.04
C GLY A 490 -15.14 25.25 -0.58
N THR A 491 -15.44 24.69 -1.75
CA THR A 491 -16.69 24.98 -2.47
C THR A 491 -17.85 24.15 -1.92
N LYS A 492 -19.04 24.74 -1.80
CA LYS A 492 -20.23 24.07 -1.24
C LYS A 492 -20.74 22.86 -2.06
N SER A 493 -20.40 22.74 -3.35
CA SER A 493 -20.88 21.68 -4.25
C SER A 493 -19.77 20.78 -4.79
N MET A 494 -19.81 19.49 -4.42
CA MET A 494 -18.82 18.48 -4.83
C MET A 494 -18.80 18.19 -6.34
N ALA A 495 -19.93 18.38 -7.03
CA ALA A 495 -20.04 18.16 -8.48
C ALA A 495 -19.30 19.25 -9.29
N ASN A 496 -19.35 20.50 -8.80
CA ASN A 496 -18.60 21.61 -9.39
C ASN A 496 -17.10 21.43 -9.16
N VAL A 497 -16.71 21.03 -7.93
CA VAL A 497 -15.31 20.77 -7.55
C VAL A 497 -14.62 19.82 -8.51
N MET A 498 -15.18 18.64 -8.77
CA MET A 498 -14.51 17.66 -9.64
C MET A 498 -14.43 18.10 -11.11
N THR A 499 -15.36 18.95 -11.57
CA THR A 499 -15.37 19.49 -12.93
C THR A 499 -14.34 20.60 -13.08
N ASP A 500 -14.29 21.53 -12.11
CA ASP A 500 -13.36 22.66 -12.08
C ASP A 500 -11.91 22.21 -11.85
N LEU A 501 -11.69 21.19 -11.02
CA LEU A 501 -10.37 20.60 -10.77
C LEU A 501 -9.79 19.86 -11.98
N LYS A 502 -10.63 19.46 -12.94
CA LYS A 502 -10.19 18.86 -14.21
C LYS A 502 -9.81 19.92 -15.24
N ALA A 503 -10.16 21.19 -15.04
CA ALA A 503 -9.74 22.26 -15.92
C ALA A 503 -8.21 22.41 -15.88
N LEU A 504 -7.55 22.15 -17.01
CA LEU A 504 -6.09 22.11 -17.09
C LEU A 504 -5.47 23.49 -17.38
N THR A 505 -5.91 24.53 -16.68
CA THR A 505 -5.46 25.91 -16.94
C THR A 505 -4.38 26.34 -15.95
N MET A 506 -3.21 26.76 -16.47
CA MET A 506 -2.08 27.23 -15.67
C MET A 506 -1.99 28.76 -15.71
N TYR A 507 -1.72 29.38 -14.56
CA TYR A 507 -1.34 30.78 -14.44
C TYR A 507 0.16 30.89 -14.16
N HIS A 508 0.84 31.81 -14.85
CA HIS A 508 2.25 32.11 -14.61
C HIS A 508 2.35 33.16 -13.50
N LEU A 509 3.01 32.81 -12.41
CA LEU A 509 3.34 33.80 -11.39
C LEU A 509 4.29 34.87 -12.00
N PRO A 510 4.08 36.17 -11.72
CA PRO A 510 4.95 37.22 -12.21
C PRO A 510 6.44 36.95 -11.89
N LYS A 511 7.32 37.20 -12.86
CA LYS A 511 8.77 36.94 -12.75
C LYS A 511 9.39 37.66 -11.54
N ARG A 512 9.80 36.92 -10.51
CA ARG A 512 10.91 37.32 -9.62
C ARG A 512 12.08 36.37 -9.82
N ARG A 513 13.26 36.95 -10.10
CA ARG A 513 14.45 36.22 -10.59
C ARG A 513 14.84 35.13 -9.59
N PRO A 514 14.99 33.85 -10.00
CA PRO A 514 15.52 32.83 -9.11
C PRO A 514 16.95 33.21 -8.72
N LYS A 515 17.28 33.23 -7.42
CA LYS A 515 18.63 33.49 -6.91
C LYS A 515 19.68 32.50 -7.46
N ASN A 516 19.26 31.33 -7.95
CA ASN A 516 20.12 30.32 -8.55
C ASN A 516 20.20 30.39 -10.08
N ARG A 517 21.28 30.98 -10.61
CA ARG A 517 21.64 31.11 -12.04
C ARG A 517 21.89 29.80 -12.81
N ARG A 518 21.65 28.61 -12.22
CA ARG A 518 22.01 27.31 -12.83
C ARG A 518 20.87 26.55 -13.54
N ARG A 519 19.67 27.12 -13.71
CA ARG A 519 18.56 26.45 -14.44
C ARG A 519 18.51 26.93 -15.89
N ARG A 520 19.21 26.20 -16.77
CA ARG A 520 19.45 26.51 -18.20
C ARG A 520 18.25 26.21 -19.13
N TRP A 521 17.10 25.78 -18.61
CA TRP A 521 15.89 25.50 -19.39
C TRP A 521 14.69 26.23 -18.77
N GLY A 522 14.05 27.11 -19.56
CA GLY A 522 13.08 28.12 -19.15
C GLY A 522 11.73 27.60 -18.61
N GLY A 523 11.74 26.86 -17.51
CA GLY A 523 10.53 26.51 -16.78
C GLY A 523 10.00 27.67 -15.93
N HIS A 524 8.71 27.97 -16.05
CA HIS A 524 8.03 28.99 -15.24
C HIS A 524 7.38 28.36 -14.00
N LEU A 525 7.38 29.10 -12.89
CA LEU A 525 6.54 28.80 -11.73
C LEU A 525 5.09 29.01 -12.13
N ARG A 526 4.31 27.92 -12.09
CA ARG A 526 2.90 27.94 -12.47
C ARG A 526 2.06 27.26 -11.42
N VAL A 527 0.92 27.90 -11.15
CA VAL A 527 -0.16 27.42 -10.27
C VAL A 527 -1.44 27.29 -11.08
N HIS A 528 -2.42 26.58 -10.54
CA HIS A 528 -3.73 26.45 -11.17
C HIS A 528 -4.42 27.82 -11.26
N LYS A 529 -4.90 28.17 -12.46
CA LYS A 529 -5.48 29.50 -12.72
C LYS A 529 -6.69 29.77 -11.83
N GLY A 530 -7.62 28.82 -11.71
CA GLY A 530 -8.83 29.00 -10.91
C GLY A 530 -8.53 29.29 -9.44
N PHE A 531 -7.59 28.56 -8.84
CA PHE A 531 -7.25 28.75 -7.42
C PHE A 531 -6.59 30.11 -7.20
N TYR A 532 -5.69 30.51 -8.10
CA TYR A 532 -5.02 31.80 -7.99
C TYR A 532 -5.98 32.97 -8.25
N THR A 533 -6.92 32.82 -9.19
CA THR A 533 -7.95 33.84 -9.44
C THR A 533 -8.88 34.01 -8.24
N ALA A 534 -9.35 32.93 -7.62
CA ALA A 534 -10.16 33.01 -6.40
C ALA A 534 -9.37 33.68 -5.25
N TYR A 535 -8.12 33.25 -5.05
CA TYR A 535 -7.26 33.81 -4.01
C TYR A 535 -6.98 35.32 -4.16
N CYS A 536 -6.87 35.81 -5.39
CA CYS A 536 -6.59 37.22 -5.68
C CYS A 536 -7.82 38.08 -6.02
N HIS A 537 -9.02 37.48 -6.01
CA HIS A 537 -10.24 38.18 -6.43
C HIS A 537 -10.49 39.42 -5.55
N GLU A 538 -10.72 40.58 -6.18
CA GLU A 538 -10.90 41.87 -5.49
C GLU A 538 -9.89 42.16 -4.35
N GLY A 539 -8.64 41.76 -4.54
CA GLY A 539 -7.59 41.96 -3.54
C GLY A 539 -7.79 41.15 -2.26
N TYR A 540 -8.50 40.01 -2.32
CA TYR A 540 -8.72 39.12 -1.18
C TYR A 540 -7.42 38.73 -0.48
N ASN A 541 -6.40 38.27 -1.24
CA ASN A 541 -5.08 37.96 -0.70
C ASN A 541 -4.41 39.18 -0.03
N THR A 542 -4.59 40.37 -0.58
CA THR A 542 -4.04 41.61 -0.01
C THR A 542 -4.68 41.91 1.34
N ARG A 543 -6.02 41.84 1.45
CA ARG A 543 -6.75 42.00 2.72
C ARG A 543 -6.31 40.98 3.76
N LEU A 544 -6.15 39.71 3.37
CA LEU A 544 -5.63 38.67 4.24
C LEU A 544 -4.23 39.00 4.74
N MET A 545 -3.29 39.33 3.84
CA MET A 545 -1.91 39.64 4.21
C MET A 545 -1.81 40.90 5.08
N GLU A 546 -2.65 41.90 4.84
CA GLU A 546 -2.76 43.09 5.68
C GLU A 546 -3.27 42.72 7.09
N LEU A 547 -4.29 41.88 7.21
CA LEU A 547 -4.76 41.38 8.49
C LEU A 547 -3.66 40.62 9.24
N LEU A 548 -3.01 39.66 8.59
CA LEU A 548 -1.91 38.89 9.20
C LEU A 548 -0.77 39.81 9.65
N ARG A 549 -0.45 40.83 8.85
CA ARG A 549 0.55 41.83 9.20
C ARG A 549 0.12 42.67 10.40
N ARG A 550 -1.13 43.16 10.45
CA ARG A 550 -1.67 43.94 11.58
C ARG A 550 -1.58 43.14 12.88
N VAL A 551 -2.00 41.87 12.84
CA VAL A 551 -1.95 40.98 14.00
C VAL A 551 -0.51 40.72 14.44
N ARG A 552 0.39 40.43 13.50
CA ARG A 552 1.81 40.24 13.80
C ARG A 552 2.44 41.49 14.40
N ASP A 553 2.18 42.67 13.82
CA ASP A 553 2.76 43.94 14.26
C ASP A 553 2.21 44.34 15.66
N ALA A 554 1.07 43.77 16.09
CA ALA A 554 0.51 43.93 17.43
C ALA A 554 0.99 42.89 18.46
N SER A 555 1.63 41.80 18.03
CA SER A 555 2.13 40.76 18.93
C SER A 555 3.32 41.27 19.77
N PRO A 556 3.41 40.90 21.06
CA PRO A 556 4.56 41.25 21.90
C PRO A 556 5.89 40.67 21.42
N ASP A 557 5.86 39.49 20.78
CA ASP A 557 7.02 38.83 20.18
C ASP A 557 6.70 38.34 18.77
N PRO A 558 6.79 39.23 17.77
CA PRO A 558 6.51 38.89 16.37
C PRO A 558 7.42 37.78 15.80
N ALA A 559 8.60 37.56 16.39
CA ALA A 559 9.57 36.57 15.92
C ALA A 559 9.27 35.16 16.44
N ALA A 560 8.65 35.04 17.62
CA ALA A 560 8.19 33.77 18.18
C ALA A 560 6.79 33.34 17.70
N LEU A 561 6.12 34.17 16.90
CA LEU A 561 4.76 33.95 16.44
C LEU A 561 4.66 32.72 15.52
N ARG A 562 3.77 31.79 15.87
CA ARG A 562 3.50 30.59 15.07
C ARG A 562 2.33 30.80 14.13
N TYR A 563 2.50 30.43 12.86
CA TYR A 563 1.45 30.54 11.85
C TYR A 563 0.93 29.16 11.48
N CYS A 564 -0.35 28.93 11.74
CA CYS A 564 -1.04 27.69 11.42
C CYS A 564 -1.99 27.93 10.26
N PHE A 565 -1.89 27.14 9.19
CA PHE A 565 -2.85 27.19 8.10
C PHE A 565 -3.55 25.85 7.92
N THR A 566 -4.85 25.91 7.66
CA THR A 566 -5.64 24.72 7.39
C THR A 566 -6.77 24.95 6.41
N GLY A 567 -7.20 23.88 5.75
CA GLY A 567 -8.28 23.95 4.77
C GLY A 567 -8.55 22.62 4.11
N HIS A 568 -9.79 22.48 3.65
CA HIS A 568 -10.30 21.28 2.98
C HIS A 568 -10.58 21.54 1.50
N SER A 569 -10.49 20.51 0.64
CA SER A 569 -10.87 20.62 -0.77
C SER A 569 -10.17 21.81 -1.46
N LEU A 570 -10.92 22.69 -2.12
CA LEU A 570 -10.44 23.97 -2.67
C LEU A 570 -9.79 24.87 -1.60
N GLY A 571 -10.33 24.94 -0.38
CA GLY A 571 -9.75 25.69 0.73
C GLY A 571 -8.35 25.21 1.09
N GLY A 572 -8.06 23.93 0.93
CA GLY A 572 -6.70 23.38 1.05
C GLY A 572 -5.74 23.89 -0.03
N ALA A 573 -6.23 24.18 -1.23
CA ALA A 573 -5.44 24.82 -2.28
C ALA A 573 -5.14 26.29 -1.96
N LEU A 574 -6.15 27.04 -1.49
CA LEU A 574 -6.01 28.43 -1.08
C LEU A 574 -5.08 28.59 0.12
N THR A 575 -5.22 27.72 1.12
CA THR A 575 -4.30 27.56 2.25
C THR A 575 -2.85 27.44 1.79
N THR A 576 -2.61 26.61 0.77
CA THR A 576 -1.27 26.40 0.25
C THR A 576 -0.72 27.66 -0.43
N LEU A 577 -1.56 28.39 -1.17
CA LEU A 577 -1.18 29.68 -1.80
C LEU A 577 -0.90 30.76 -0.74
N ALA A 578 -1.75 30.85 0.28
CA ALA A 578 -1.61 31.82 1.38
C ALA A 578 -0.35 31.56 2.21
N ALA A 579 -0.08 30.30 2.58
CA ALA A 579 1.14 29.93 3.28
C ALA A 579 2.40 30.27 2.45
N HIS A 580 2.34 30.07 1.12
CA HIS A 580 3.43 30.42 0.21
C HIS A 580 3.69 31.93 0.15
N GLU A 581 2.63 32.75 0.06
CA GLU A 581 2.77 34.21 0.05
C GLU A 581 3.24 34.75 1.41
N LEU A 582 2.78 34.16 2.52
CA LEU A 582 3.24 34.53 3.86
C LEU A 582 4.75 34.35 3.99
N VAL A 583 5.30 33.17 3.68
CA VAL A 583 6.75 32.91 3.79
C VAL A 583 7.58 33.72 2.78
N GLN A 584 6.96 34.25 1.72
CA GLN A 584 7.62 35.21 0.84
C GLN A 584 7.70 36.61 1.47
N ASN A 585 6.69 37.00 2.24
CA ASN A 585 6.63 38.27 2.95
C ASN A 585 7.38 38.24 4.29
N VAL A 586 7.46 37.07 4.92
CA VAL A 586 8.08 36.79 6.22
C VAL A 586 8.92 35.51 6.12
N PRO A 587 10.15 35.59 5.58
CA PRO A 587 10.97 34.39 5.28
C PRO A 587 11.26 33.46 6.46
N ASP A 588 11.33 34.01 7.67
CA ASP A 588 11.67 33.26 8.89
C ASP A 588 10.43 32.85 9.71
N ALA A 589 9.22 32.97 9.14
CA ALA A 589 7.98 32.60 9.81
C ALA A 589 7.94 31.09 10.15
N ASP A 590 7.58 30.76 11.39
CA ASP A 590 7.29 29.38 11.79
C ASP A 590 5.91 28.98 11.27
N VAL A 591 5.87 28.32 10.11
CA VAL A 591 4.63 27.98 9.40
C VAL A 591 4.37 26.47 9.45
N THR A 592 3.23 26.11 10.02
CA THR A 592 2.67 24.75 10.01
C THR A 592 1.38 24.71 9.19
N VAL A 593 1.28 23.76 8.26
CA VAL A 593 0.14 23.64 7.34
C VAL A 593 -0.46 22.24 7.43
N TYR A 594 -1.77 22.14 7.66
CA TYR A 594 -2.52 20.89 7.60
C TYR A 594 -3.64 21.03 6.57
N THR A 595 -3.57 20.29 5.47
CA THR A 595 -4.65 20.30 4.47
C THR A 595 -5.35 18.96 4.41
N PHE A 596 -6.67 18.98 4.23
CA PHE A 596 -7.51 17.79 4.14
C PHE A 596 -8.06 17.68 2.73
N GLY A 597 -7.75 16.61 2.02
CA GLY A 597 -8.31 16.38 0.68
C GLY A 597 -7.86 17.41 -0.37
N ALA A 598 -6.79 18.16 -0.15
CA ALA A 598 -6.39 19.23 -1.05
C ALA A 598 -5.93 18.75 -2.45
N PRO A 599 -6.34 19.41 -3.54
CA PRO A 599 -5.89 19.10 -4.89
C PRO A 599 -4.44 19.55 -5.12
N ARG A 600 -3.87 19.18 -6.28
CA ARG A 600 -2.53 19.66 -6.68
C ARG A 600 -2.62 21.13 -7.11
N VAL A 601 -1.91 21.99 -6.40
CA VAL A 601 -1.98 23.45 -6.61
C VAL A 601 -1.12 23.95 -7.77
N GLY A 602 0.06 23.37 -7.97
CA GLY A 602 1.02 23.88 -8.94
C GLY A 602 1.90 22.84 -9.60
N THR A 603 2.71 23.32 -10.54
CA THR A 603 3.68 22.52 -11.28
C THR A 603 4.84 22.05 -10.41
N ARG A 604 5.59 21.04 -10.87
CA ARG A 604 6.75 20.48 -10.17
C ARG A 604 7.79 21.53 -9.76
N LEU A 605 7.97 22.59 -10.55
CA LEU A 605 8.90 23.68 -10.20
C LEU A 605 8.37 24.51 -9.03
N TRP A 606 7.08 24.86 -9.06
CA TRP A 606 6.44 25.58 -7.96
C TRP A 606 6.38 24.74 -6.69
N ALA A 607 5.98 23.46 -6.80
CA ALA A 607 5.95 22.55 -5.67
C ALA A 607 7.33 22.35 -5.02
N SER A 608 8.41 22.39 -5.82
CA SER A 608 9.79 22.32 -5.33
C SER A 608 10.24 23.59 -4.62
N GLU A 609 9.74 24.76 -5.02
CA GLU A 609 10.01 26.03 -4.34
C GLU A 609 9.22 26.08 -3.03
N TYR A 610 7.91 25.80 -3.10
CA TYR A 610 7.03 25.73 -1.93
C TYR A 610 7.61 24.81 -0.84
N GLY A 611 7.98 23.57 -1.18
CA GLY A 611 8.53 22.63 -0.19
C GLY A 611 9.91 23.02 0.36
N GLY A 612 10.60 23.96 -0.27
CA GLY A 612 11.83 24.55 0.28
C GLY A 612 11.56 25.67 1.29
N LEU A 613 10.40 26.32 1.21
CA LEU A 613 9.99 27.43 2.08
C LEU A 613 9.09 26.94 3.23
N VAL A 614 8.07 26.14 2.92
CA VAL A 614 7.12 25.58 3.88
C VAL A 614 7.44 24.10 4.07
N ARG A 615 8.20 23.79 5.14
CA ARG A 615 8.64 22.41 5.42
C ARG A 615 7.56 21.62 6.15
N ALA A 616 6.90 22.21 7.14
CA ALA A 616 5.87 21.56 7.97
C ALA A 616 4.48 21.62 7.32
N HIS A 617 4.35 21.11 6.10
CA HIS A 617 3.05 20.92 5.45
C HIS A 617 2.68 19.43 5.46
N PHE A 618 1.56 19.08 6.07
CA PHE A 618 0.99 17.73 6.07
C PHE A 618 -0.30 17.70 5.22
N ALA A 619 -0.28 16.92 4.15
CA ALA A 619 -1.41 16.74 3.23
C ALA A 619 -2.14 15.43 3.57
N VAL A 620 -3.24 15.55 4.31
CA VAL A 620 -4.07 14.46 4.83
C VAL A 620 -5.07 14.00 3.79
N ILE A 621 -5.11 12.69 3.55
CA ILE A 621 -5.95 12.06 2.52
C ILE A 621 -6.73 10.92 3.18
N CYS A 622 -8.06 10.99 3.07
CA CYS A 622 -8.94 9.94 3.55
C CYS A 622 -9.21 8.91 2.45
N ASP A 623 -8.98 7.64 2.76
CA ASP A 623 -9.26 6.45 1.94
C ASP A 623 -8.96 6.62 0.43
N GLN A 624 -9.96 6.53 -0.45
CA GLN A 624 -9.81 6.66 -1.90
C GLN A 624 -10.17 8.06 -2.41
N ASP A 625 -10.11 9.10 -1.58
CA ASP A 625 -10.42 10.47 -1.98
C ASP A 625 -9.79 10.82 -3.36
N PRO A 626 -10.63 11.16 -4.37
CA PRO A 626 -10.17 11.48 -5.71
C PRO A 626 -9.54 12.87 -5.83
N VAL A 627 -9.88 13.84 -4.98
CA VAL A 627 -9.47 15.26 -5.12
C VAL A 627 -7.95 15.46 -5.02
N PRO A 628 -7.23 14.84 -4.07
CA PRO A 628 -5.77 14.90 -4.02
C PRO A 628 -5.06 14.30 -5.24
N ARG A 629 -5.78 13.61 -6.13
CA ARG A 629 -5.24 12.98 -7.34
C ARG A 629 -5.32 13.89 -8.55
N VAL A 630 -6.06 14.99 -8.50
CA VAL A 630 -6.26 15.94 -9.60
C VAL A 630 -5.61 17.30 -9.30
N PRO A 631 -5.33 18.11 -10.34
CA PRO A 631 -5.24 17.74 -11.76
C PRO A 631 -4.14 16.70 -12.04
N LYS A 632 -4.41 15.75 -12.95
CA LYS A 632 -3.40 14.81 -13.50
C LYS A 632 -2.87 15.35 -14.82
N GLY A 633 -1.54 15.41 -15.00
CA GLY A 633 -0.91 15.89 -16.23
C GLY A 633 -0.27 17.28 -16.09
N LEU A 634 0.25 17.83 -17.20
CA LEU A 634 0.89 19.16 -17.30
C LEU A 634 1.96 19.49 -16.24
N GLY A 635 2.57 18.46 -15.66
CA GLY A 635 3.61 18.62 -14.65
C GLY A 635 3.10 19.05 -13.26
N TYR A 636 1.80 19.01 -12.98
CA TYR A 636 1.26 19.25 -11.64
C TYR A 636 1.84 18.27 -10.62
N LYS A 637 2.19 18.79 -9.43
CA LYS A 637 2.80 18.02 -8.36
C LYS A 637 2.17 18.43 -7.02
N ARG A 638 1.86 17.43 -6.20
CA ARG A 638 1.40 17.64 -4.83
C ARG A 638 2.53 18.24 -3.99
N VAL A 639 2.18 19.15 -3.09
CA VAL A 639 3.03 19.67 -2.03
C VAL A 639 2.62 19.09 -0.66
N GLY A 640 3.50 19.22 0.32
CA GLY A 640 3.30 18.67 1.65
C GLY A 640 3.57 17.17 1.74
N GLU A 641 3.85 16.74 2.97
CA GLU A 641 4.06 15.37 3.37
C GLU A 641 2.74 14.62 3.40
N ARG A 642 2.65 13.56 2.59
CA ARG A 642 1.42 12.82 2.39
C ARG A 642 1.08 12.00 3.64
N ILE A 643 -0.11 12.20 4.20
CA ILE A 643 -0.68 11.37 5.26
C ILE A 643 -1.90 10.65 4.69
N VAL A 644 -2.00 9.34 4.90
CA VAL A 644 -3.13 8.53 4.42
C VAL A 644 -3.79 7.85 5.59
N LEU A 645 -5.11 8.01 5.72
CA LEU A 645 -5.92 7.43 6.78
C LEU A 645 -7.19 6.78 6.23
N ASP A 646 -7.79 5.85 6.97
CA ASP A 646 -9.10 5.28 6.63
C ASP A 646 -9.97 4.99 7.86
N ARG A 647 -11.23 4.63 7.59
CA ARG A 647 -12.20 4.20 8.62
C ARG A 647 -11.88 2.86 9.27
N ALA A 648 -10.91 2.10 8.76
CA ALA A 648 -10.44 0.90 9.42
C ALA A 648 -9.36 1.21 10.49
N GLY A 649 -9.04 2.49 10.71
CA GLY A 649 -8.05 2.92 11.68
C GLY A 649 -6.60 2.77 11.19
N ASN A 650 -6.40 2.59 9.88
CA ASN A 650 -5.07 2.57 9.30
C ASN A 650 -4.52 3.99 9.17
N LEU A 651 -3.25 4.17 9.52
CA LEU A 651 -2.51 5.42 9.33
C LEU A 651 -1.18 5.14 8.63
N MET A 652 -0.93 5.84 7.53
CA MET A 652 0.36 5.88 6.84
C MET A 652 0.86 7.31 6.79
N VAL A 653 1.92 7.59 7.54
CA VAL A 653 2.64 8.84 7.48
C VAL A 653 3.70 8.73 6.38
N ARG A 654 3.70 9.65 5.41
CA ARG A 654 4.65 9.66 4.28
C ARG A 654 4.78 8.27 3.65
N PRO A 655 3.71 7.69 3.05
CA PRO A 655 3.81 6.35 2.48
C PRO A 655 4.88 6.34 1.38
N SER A 656 5.67 5.27 1.35
CA SER A 656 6.60 5.03 0.27
C SER A 656 5.81 4.97 -1.04
N PRO A 657 6.46 5.28 -2.15
CA PRO A 657 6.01 4.90 -3.47
C PRO A 657 5.24 3.58 -3.65
N LEU A 658 5.77 2.50 -3.06
CA LEU A 658 5.22 1.16 -3.15
C LEU A 658 3.87 1.12 -2.45
N GLU A 659 3.84 1.65 -1.24
CA GLU A 659 2.67 1.74 -0.36
C GLU A 659 1.60 2.64 -0.96
N THR A 660 2.01 3.74 -1.59
CA THR A 660 1.14 4.62 -2.37
C THR A 660 0.45 3.87 -3.52
N ALA A 661 1.17 3.01 -4.24
CA ALA A 661 0.63 2.24 -5.36
C ALA A 661 -0.22 1.05 -4.90
N MET A 662 -0.02 0.57 -3.67
CA MET A 662 -0.89 -0.39 -2.99
C MET A 662 -2.22 0.21 -2.60
N TRP A 663 -2.19 1.43 -2.06
CA TRP A 663 -3.39 2.10 -1.57
C TRP A 663 -4.32 2.55 -2.70
N ASN A 664 -3.78 2.88 -3.87
CA ASN A 664 -4.57 3.34 -5.01
C ASN A 664 -5.23 2.15 -5.76
N CYS A 665 -6.36 1.65 -5.26
CA CYS A 665 -7.18 0.63 -5.92
C CYS A 665 -8.43 1.27 -6.57
N ASN A 666 -8.87 0.73 -7.71
CA ASN A 666 -10.02 1.09 -8.55
C ASN A 666 -11.04 2.14 -8.04
N GLY A 667 -11.00 3.34 -8.62
CA GLY A 667 -12.04 4.37 -8.51
C GLY A 667 -12.00 5.13 -7.18
N GLY A 668 -11.80 6.45 -7.23
CA GLY A 668 -11.95 7.26 -6.02
C GLY A 668 -13.43 7.48 -5.71
N TYR A 669 -13.84 7.32 -4.46
CA TYR A 669 -15.22 7.58 -4.05
C TYR A 669 -15.34 9.03 -3.59
N VAL A 670 -16.31 9.76 -4.13
CA VAL A 670 -16.55 11.16 -3.77
C VAL A 670 -16.85 11.29 -2.27
N ARG A 671 -17.58 10.35 -1.68
CA ARG A 671 -17.87 10.34 -0.24
C ARG A 671 -16.61 10.38 0.64
N ASP A 672 -15.51 9.76 0.20
CA ASP A 672 -14.27 9.69 0.97
C ASP A 672 -13.62 11.08 1.10
N HIS A 673 -14.06 12.04 0.28
CA HIS A 673 -13.65 13.44 0.34
C HIS A 673 -14.41 14.23 1.42
N LEU A 674 -15.53 13.76 1.97
CA LEU A 674 -16.28 14.52 2.97
C LEU A 674 -15.52 14.66 4.30
N LEU A 675 -15.58 15.83 4.94
CA LEU A 675 -14.92 16.08 6.22
C LEU A 675 -15.40 15.14 7.34
N SER A 676 -16.65 14.67 7.29
CA SER A 676 -17.17 13.63 8.17
C SER A 676 -16.38 12.32 8.09
N GLN A 677 -15.88 11.94 6.91
CA GLN A 677 -15.02 10.75 6.76
C GLN A 677 -13.65 10.96 7.38
N TYR A 678 -13.09 12.18 7.33
CA TYR A 678 -11.84 12.52 8.01
C TYR A 678 -12.02 12.44 9.53
N ARG A 679 -13.11 13.00 10.08
CA ARG A 679 -13.46 12.94 11.50
C ARG A 679 -13.58 11.48 11.98
N ALA A 680 -14.38 10.67 11.27
CA ALA A 680 -14.58 9.27 11.58
C ALA A 680 -13.28 8.44 11.47
N SER A 681 -12.43 8.73 10.50
CA SER A 681 -11.17 8.02 10.30
C SER A 681 -10.14 8.33 11.40
N LEU A 682 -10.03 9.61 11.84
CA LEU A 682 -9.18 9.97 12.98
C LEU A 682 -9.69 9.33 14.28
N ALA A 683 -11.00 9.35 14.53
CA ALA A 683 -11.62 8.64 15.65
C ALA A 683 -11.31 7.13 15.61
N SER A 684 -11.41 6.51 14.42
CA SER A 684 -11.09 5.10 14.21
C SER A 684 -9.61 4.78 14.45
N ILE A 685 -8.69 5.68 14.09
CA ILE A 685 -7.26 5.53 14.39
C ILE A 685 -7.03 5.51 15.90
N VAL A 686 -7.66 6.43 16.64
CA VAL A 686 -7.54 6.47 18.11
C VAL A 686 -8.12 5.19 18.72
N LYS A 687 -9.32 4.79 18.28
CA LYS A 687 -9.97 3.54 18.75
C LYS A 687 -9.15 2.30 18.46
N ALA A 688 -8.52 2.21 17.29
CA ALA A 688 -7.70 1.07 16.90
C ALA A 688 -6.54 0.79 17.88
N GLN A 689 -6.10 1.80 18.65
CA GLN A 689 -5.03 1.64 19.65
C GLN A 689 -5.43 0.84 20.88
N PHE A 690 -6.73 0.56 21.05
CA PHE A 690 -7.24 -0.23 22.16
C PHE A 690 -7.56 -1.68 21.76
N GLY A 691 -7.52 -2.01 20.47
CA GLY A 691 -7.71 -3.36 19.94
C GLY A 691 -6.43 -4.06 19.50
N ASP A 692 -6.59 -5.10 18.69
CA ASP A 692 -5.50 -5.91 18.11
C ASP A 692 -4.69 -5.19 17.02
N ALA A 693 -5.00 -3.92 16.76
CA ALA A 693 -4.46 -3.06 15.70
C ALA A 693 -3.52 -1.96 16.24
N ALA A 694 -3.16 -2.05 17.53
CA ALA A 694 -2.46 -1.00 18.25
C ALA A 694 -1.01 -0.84 17.80
N LEU A 695 -0.63 0.40 17.53
CA LEU A 695 0.76 0.77 17.27
C LEU A 695 1.62 0.54 18.52
N ARG A 696 2.92 0.31 18.34
CA ARG A 696 3.86 0.27 19.46
C ARG A 696 3.82 1.61 20.20
N GLY A 697 3.45 1.58 21.49
CA GLY A 697 3.22 2.79 22.28
C GLY A 697 1.93 3.54 21.95
N GLY A 698 1.14 3.06 20.98
CA GLY A 698 -0.09 3.69 20.49
C GLY A 698 -1.16 3.81 21.56
N ARG A 699 -1.37 2.77 22.40
CA ARG A 699 -2.33 2.84 23.51
C ARG A 699 -1.98 3.94 24.52
N ALA A 700 -0.70 4.09 24.87
CA ALA A 700 -0.25 5.13 25.79
C ALA A 700 -0.42 6.53 25.15
N GLY A 701 -0.08 6.65 23.87
CA GLY A 701 -0.28 7.88 23.10
C GLY A 701 -1.75 8.28 22.94
N ALA A 702 -2.63 7.35 22.62
CA ALA A 702 -4.07 7.57 22.52
C ALA A 702 -4.66 8.00 23.87
N ARG A 703 -4.21 7.41 24.98
CA ARG A 703 -4.59 7.88 26.33
C ARG A 703 -4.09 9.28 26.64
N ALA A 704 -2.86 9.61 26.24
CA ALA A 704 -2.34 10.97 26.42
C ALA A 704 -3.15 11.98 25.59
N LEU A 705 -3.49 11.63 24.36
CA LEU A 705 -4.31 12.44 23.48
C LEU A 705 -5.72 12.68 24.05
N ALA A 706 -6.40 11.63 24.51
CA ALA A 706 -7.74 11.76 25.10
C ALA A 706 -7.75 12.50 26.45
N ARG A 707 -6.58 12.68 27.10
CA ARG A 707 -6.43 13.56 28.27
C ARG A 707 -6.12 15.01 27.89
N ALA A 708 -5.40 15.21 26.80
CA ALA A 708 -5.01 16.54 26.31
C ALA A 708 -6.15 17.24 25.56
N LEU A 709 -7.09 16.47 24.99
CA LEU A 709 -8.14 16.97 24.12
C LEU A 709 -9.44 16.22 24.34
N ASP A 710 -10.56 16.95 24.44
CA ASP A 710 -11.90 16.35 24.39
C ASP A 710 -12.18 15.86 22.96
N LEU A 711 -11.98 14.57 22.75
CA LEU A 711 -12.07 13.94 21.44
C LEU A 711 -13.51 13.88 20.91
N ASP A 712 -14.51 13.72 21.77
CA ASP A 712 -15.92 13.67 21.37
C ASP A 712 -16.35 15.04 20.84
N ALA A 713 -16.04 16.10 21.60
CA ALA A 713 -16.34 17.46 21.19
C ALA A 713 -15.52 17.90 19.96
N THR A 714 -14.22 17.61 19.91
CA THR A 714 -13.36 18.10 18.82
C THR A 714 -13.56 17.33 17.51
N LEU A 715 -13.84 16.02 17.56
CA LEU A 715 -14.13 15.24 16.34
C LEU A 715 -15.61 15.20 16.00
N LEU A 716 -16.49 15.77 16.84
CA LEU A 716 -17.95 15.66 16.73
C LEU A 716 -18.38 14.20 16.55
N VAL A 717 -17.88 13.35 17.44
CA VAL A 717 -18.20 11.93 17.51
C VAL A 717 -18.72 11.59 18.90
N VAL A 718 -19.37 10.45 19.03
CA VAL A 718 -19.78 9.86 20.30
C VAL A 718 -18.94 8.61 20.53
N GLY A 719 -18.42 8.44 21.75
CA GLY A 719 -17.72 7.23 22.17
C GLY A 719 -16.22 7.21 21.85
N CYS A 720 -15.59 8.38 21.84
CA CYS A 720 -14.14 8.60 21.82
C CYS A 720 -13.59 9.12 23.16
N ASP A 721 -14.39 9.16 24.23
CA ASP A 721 -13.88 9.34 25.58
C ASP A 721 -13.04 8.11 26.02
N LEU A 722 -12.24 8.26 27.08
CA LEU A 722 -11.34 7.20 27.53
C LEU A 722 -12.06 5.90 27.91
N GLU A 723 -13.22 5.99 28.55
CA GLU A 723 -13.99 4.81 29.00
C GLU A 723 -14.54 4.07 27.79
N ALA A 724 -15.15 4.79 26.85
CA ALA A 724 -15.60 4.21 25.60
C ALA A 724 -14.43 3.65 24.78
N LEU A 725 -13.32 4.37 24.63
CA LEU A 725 -12.16 3.88 23.86
C LEU A 725 -11.63 2.54 24.38
N GLU A 726 -11.63 2.33 25.70
CA GLU A 726 -11.19 1.09 26.33
C GLU A 726 -12.18 -0.08 26.20
N ASP A 727 -13.48 0.20 26.05
CA ASP A 727 -14.49 -0.85 25.81
C ASP A 727 -14.41 -1.42 24.39
N ALA A 728 -14.09 -2.71 24.26
CA ALA A 728 -14.02 -3.38 22.96
C ALA A 728 -15.34 -3.38 22.16
N ARG A 729 -16.50 -3.18 22.80
CA ARG A 729 -17.82 -3.17 22.14
C ARG A 729 -18.20 -1.80 21.58
N SER A 730 -17.69 -0.73 22.18
CA SER A 730 -17.98 0.62 21.71
C SER A 730 -17.31 0.87 20.35
N ARG A 731 -17.94 1.72 19.54
CA ARG A 731 -17.38 2.21 18.29
C ARG A 731 -17.65 3.70 18.19
N PRO A 732 -16.66 4.50 17.79
CA PRO A 732 -16.90 5.90 17.49
C PRO A 732 -17.97 6.03 16.41
N LEU A 733 -19.00 6.82 16.69
CA LEU A 733 -20.03 7.18 15.73
C LEU A 733 -20.01 8.68 15.53
N LEU A 734 -20.22 9.14 14.29
CA LEU A 734 -20.44 10.56 14.03
C LEU A 734 -21.66 11.04 14.81
N ARG A 735 -21.56 12.21 15.45
CA ARG A 735 -22.63 12.75 16.30
C ARG A 735 -23.95 12.86 15.52
N GLU A 736 -23.89 13.28 14.26
CA GLU A 736 -25.06 13.41 13.39
C GLU A 736 -25.73 12.05 13.09
N VAL A 737 -24.97 10.95 13.12
CA VAL A 737 -25.47 9.58 12.93
C VAL A 737 -26.07 9.04 14.23
N ALA A 738 -25.42 9.32 15.38
CA ALA A 738 -25.92 8.92 16.68
C ALA A 738 -27.28 9.58 16.99
N GLU A 739 -27.40 10.88 16.76
CA GLU A 739 -28.65 11.64 16.96
C GLU A 739 -29.80 11.09 16.11
N ARG A 740 -29.54 10.74 14.83
CA ARG A 740 -30.56 10.11 13.97
C ARG A 740 -31.00 8.74 14.47
N ALA A 741 -30.06 7.94 14.97
CA ALA A 741 -30.36 6.62 15.52
C ALA A 741 -31.21 6.72 16.79
N ASP A 742 -30.95 7.71 17.64
CA ASP A 742 -31.72 7.95 18.86
C ASP A 742 -33.12 8.50 18.55
N SER A 743 -33.25 9.42 17.59
CA SER A 743 -34.55 9.89 17.11
C SER A 743 -35.38 8.75 16.50
N ALA A 744 -34.76 7.87 15.70
CA ALA A 744 -35.45 6.71 15.13
C ALA A 744 -35.90 5.71 16.22
N ARG A 745 -35.11 5.54 17.28
CA ARG A 745 -35.48 4.73 18.46
C ARG A 745 -36.61 5.36 19.26
N ALA A 746 -36.60 6.69 19.44
CA ALA A 746 -37.66 7.42 20.13
C ALA A 746 -39.00 7.31 19.38
N VAL A 747 -39.00 7.50 18.06
CA VAL A 747 -40.20 7.33 17.21
C VAL A 747 -40.70 5.88 17.26
N LYS A 748 -39.79 4.89 17.27
CA LYS A 748 -40.15 3.48 17.39
C LYS A 748 -40.73 3.14 18.77
N LYS A 749 -40.32 3.84 19.82
CA LYS A 749 -40.85 3.69 21.18
C LYS A 749 -42.24 4.33 21.32
N GLU A 750 -42.42 5.53 20.77
CA GLU A 750 -43.74 6.19 20.73
C GLU A 750 -44.77 5.44 19.87
N THR A 751 -44.37 4.87 18.74
CA THR A 751 -45.29 4.06 17.89
C THR A 751 -45.68 2.73 18.53
N VAL A 752 -44.82 2.15 19.38
CA VAL A 752 -45.16 0.97 20.19
C VAL A 752 -46.10 1.35 21.35
N ASP A 753 -45.84 2.46 22.05
CA ASP A 753 -46.70 2.95 23.15
C ASP A 753 -48.07 3.47 22.69
N VAL A 754 -48.21 3.87 21.41
CA VAL A 754 -49.51 4.25 20.81
C VAL A 754 -50.30 3.02 20.31
N SER A 755 -49.68 1.84 20.20
CA SER A 755 -50.36 0.61 19.76
C SER A 755 -51.02 -0.22 20.88
N ASP A 756 -50.92 0.20 22.15
CA ASP A 756 -51.65 -0.43 23.27
C ASP A 756 -53.10 0.09 23.44
N GLY A 757 -53.60 0.82 22.44
CA GLY A 757 -55.01 1.21 22.28
C GLY A 757 -55.73 0.36 21.23
N ASP A 758 -56.21 -0.80 21.65
CA ASP A 758 -57.39 -1.53 21.14
C ASP A 758 -57.68 -1.49 19.63
N LEU A 759 -57.16 -2.47 18.86
CA LEU A 759 -57.87 -3.08 17.72
C LEU A 759 -57.33 -4.50 17.47
N GLY A 760 -58.15 -5.50 17.79
CA GLY A 760 -57.88 -6.90 17.49
C GLY A 760 -57.84 -7.20 15.98
N GLY A 761 -56.70 -7.72 15.52
CA GLY A 761 -56.51 -8.30 14.17
C GLY A 761 -55.22 -9.12 14.13
N PRO A 762 -55.15 -10.21 13.36
CA PRO A 762 -54.01 -11.13 13.42
C PRO A 762 -52.76 -10.47 12.82
N ALA A 763 -51.65 -10.53 13.56
CA ALA A 763 -50.34 -10.08 13.10
C ALA A 763 -49.89 -10.86 11.85
N PRO A 764 -49.30 -10.21 10.83
CA PRO A 764 -48.66 -10.94 9.75
C PRO A 764 -47.35 -11.54 10.25
N GLU A 765 -47.17 -12.85 10.04
CA GLU A 765 -45.91 -13.56 10.25
C GLU A 765 -44.80 -12.90 9.41
N VAL A 766 -43.87 -12.22 10.08
CA VAL A 766 -42.58 -11.87 9.48
C VAL A 766 -41.72 -13.13 9.52
N ALA A 767 -41.46 -13.70 8.35
CA ALA A 767 -40.59 -14.85 8.18
C ALA A 767 -39.19 -14.55 8.72
N VAL A 768 -38.84 -15.21 9.83
CA VAL A 768 -37.47 -15.27 10.34
C VAL A 768 -36.67 -16.17 9.40
N VAL A 769 -35.79 -15.58 8.60
CA VAL A 769 -34.73 -16.31 7.88
C VAL A 769 -33.52 -16.42 8.82
N PRO A 770 -33.15 -17.63 9.29
CA PRO A 770 -31.98 -17.79 10.13
C PRO A 770 -30.72 -17.88 9.26
N GLY A 771 -29.70 -17.05 9.55
CA GLY A 771 -28.34 -17.32 9.08
C GLY A 771 -27.56 -16.19 8.40
N HIS A 772 -27.73 -14.93 8.81
CA HIS A 772 -26.78 -13.87 8.45
C HIS A 772 -26.06 -13.34 9.70
N ASP A 773 -24.73 -13.35 9.66
CA ASP A 773 -23.81 -12.92 10.71
C ASP A 773 -23.92 -11.37 10.86
N GLU A 774 -24.34 -10.88 12.03
CA GLU A 774 -24.52 -9.43 12.38
C GLU A 774 -23.24 -8.57 12.21
N ARG A 775 -22.12 -9.17 11.81
CA ARG A 775 -20.85 -8.49 11.58
C ARG A 775 -20.81 -7.64 10.31
N ASP A 776 -21.69 -7.88 9.33
CA ASP A 776 -21.63 -7.20 8.02
C ASP A 776 -22.71 -6.12 7.79
N GLU A 777 -23.81 -6.08 8.57
CA GLU A 777 -24.89 -5.10 8.35
C GLU A 777 -24.57 -3.69 8.87
N VAL A 778 -23.77 -3.55 9.93
CA VAL A 778 -23.37 -2.22 10.45
C VAL A 778 -22.09 -1.69 9.75
N LEU A 779 -21.37 -2.55 9.02
CA LEU A 779 -20.17 -2.20 8.26
C LEU A 779 -20.44 -2.03 6.75
N GLY A 780 -21.68 -2.29 6.31
CA GLY A 780 -22.08 -2.29 4.92
C GLY A 780 -23.49 -1.73 4.65
N ALA A 781 -24.01 -0.85 5.51
CA ALA A 781 -25.26 -0.15 5.21
C ALA A 781 -25.12 0.56 3.85
N ALA A 782 -25.90 0.09 2.87
CA ALA A 782 -26.10 0.79 1.62
C ALA A 782 -26.66 2.18 1.92
N PRO A 783 -26.31 3.21 1.14
CA PRO A 783 -26.71 4.58 1.41
C PRO A 783 -28.23 4.66 1.48
N THR A 784 -28.75 5.10 2.61
CA THR A 784 -30.09 5.69 2.62
C THR A 784 -30.04 6.96 1.76
N GLN A 785 -31.06 7.19 0.93
CA GLN A 785 -31.17 8.27 -0.06
C GLN A 785 -30.92 9.71 0.45
N GLY A 786 -30.68 9.93 1.75
CA GLY A 786 -30.36 11.22 2.36
C GLY A 786 -28.87 11.60 2.43
N GLU A 787 -27.93 10.74 2.04
CA GLU A 787 -26.49 11.10 2.02
C GLU A 787 -26.09 11.96 0.80
N ASP A 788 -26.87 11.92 -0.29
CA ASP A 788 -26.62 12.69 -1.52
C ASP A 788 -26.94 14.18 -1.38
N LEU A 789 -27.40 14.62 -0.21
CA LEU A 789 -27.85 15.99 0.04
C LEU A 789 -26.92 16.78 0.99
N ALA A 790 -25.86 16.18 1.55
CA ALA A 790 -24.99 16.83 2.55
C ALA A 790 -23.91 17.77 1.94
N ASN A 791 -23.62 18.90 2.60
CA ASN A 791 -22.49 19.79 2.26
C ASN A 791 -21.12 19.11 2.51
N GLU A 792 -20.00 19.67 2.02
CA GLU A 792 -18.65 19.08 2.19
C GLU A 792 -18.25 18.85 3.65
N ALA A 793 -18.81 19.63 4.59
CA ALA A 793 -18.65 19.46 6.03
C ALA A 793 -19.39 18.23 6.61
N GLY A 794 -20.42 17.75 5.90
CA GLY A 794 -21.28 16.64 6.29
C GLY A 794 -22.37 17.02 7.30
N THR A 795 -22.60 18.32 7.52
CA THR A 795 -23.45 18.86 8.61
C THR A 795 -24.83 19.32 8.16
N ALA A 796 -25.01 19.76 6.90
CA ALA A 796 -26.29 20.32 6.44
C ALA A 796 -26.78 19.73 5.12
N VAL A 797 -28.10 19.58 4.98
CA VAL A 797 -28.75 19.24 3.72
C VAL A 797 -29.17 20.52 3.00
N LEU A 798 -28.82 20.62 1.72
CA LEU A 798 -29.20 21.74 0.84
C LEU A 798 -30.72 21.73 0.58
N VAL A 799 -31.51 22.14 1.56
CA VAL A 799 -32.90 22.54 1.36
C VAL A 799 -32.95 24.03 1.67
N GLU A 800 -32.95 24.86 0.63
CA GLU A 800 -33.27 26.27 0.76
C GLU A 800 -34.72 26.41 1.21
N ARG A 801 -34.92 26.91 2.42
CA ARG A 801 -36.22 27.42 2.86
C ARG A 801 -35.98 28.81 3.42
N ASP A 802 -36.58 29.82 2.80
CA ASP A 802 -36.48 31.22 3.20
C ASP A 802 -35.04 31.77 3.34
N GLY A 803 -34.10 31.24 2.54
CA GLY A 803 -32.71 31.69 2.51
C GLY A 803 -31.79 31.15 3.62
N VAL A 804 -32.26 30.20 4.45
CA VAL A 804 -31.46 29.60 5.54
C VAL A 804 -31.22 28.11 5.27
N THR A 805 -29.96 27.66 5.43
CA THR A 805 -29.58 26.24 5.32
C THR A 805 -29.68 25.58 6.70
N VAL A 806 -30.36 24.44 6.78
CA VAL A 806 -30.73 23.80 8.05
C VAL A 806 -30.11 22.38 8.14
N PRO A 807 -29.59 21.94 9.31
CA PRO A 807 -29.13 20.57 9.51
C PRO A 807 -30.23 19.53 9.27
N VAL A 808 -29.88 18.32 8.81
CA VAL A 808 -30.88 17.23 8.68
C VAL A 808 -31.45 16.82 10.02
N SER A 809 -30.65 16.92 11.09
CA SER A 809 -31.05 16.56 12.45
C SER A 809 -32.21 17.42 12.97
N THR A 810 -32.38 18.64 12.46
CA THR A 810 -33.47 19.55 12.84
C THR A 810 -34.72 19.43 11.98
N LEU A 811 -34.71 18.64 10.91
CA LEU A 811 -35.91 18.35 10.09
C LEU A 811 -36.85 17.30 10.74
N ALA A 812 -36.47 16.74 11.90
CA ALA A 812 -37.30 15.83 12.68
C ALA A 812 -38.11 16.59 13.75
N SER A 813 -39.15 17.31 13.32
CA SER A 813 -40.28 17.65 14.19
C SER A 813 -41.57 17.53 13.37
N PRO A 814 -42.48 16.60 13.71
CA PRO A 814 -43.80 16.54 13.12
C PRO A 814 -44.75 17.50 13.85
N ASP A 815 -44.44 18.79 13.85
CA ASP A 815 -45.40 19.82 14.27
C ASP A 815 -45.70 20.76 13.10
N ALA A 816 -46.50 20.23 12.17
CA ALA A 816 -47.26 21.03 11.21
C ALA A 816 -48.74 20.64 11.28
N SER A 817 -49.31 20.76 12.48
CA SER A 817 -50.76 20.86 12.66
C SER A 817 -51.11 22.16 13.40
N LYS A 818 -51.17 23.27 12.64
CA LYS A 818 -51.89 24.54 12.91
C LYS A 818 -51.63 25.49 11.73
N GLN A 819 -52.54 25.53 10.76
CA GLN A 819 -53.52 26.61 10.49
C GLN A 819 -52.90 27.89 9.93
N GLU A 820 -53.11 28.20 8.64
CA GLU A 820 -54.26 28.89 8.01
C GLU A 820 -54.14 30.43 8.02
N ALA A 821 -54.23 31.00 6.80
CA ALA A 821 -54.67 32.36 6.44
C ALA A 821 -53.95 33.59 7.02
N LEU A 822 -52.99 34.14 6.26
CA LEU A 822 -52.94 35.53 5.75
C LEU A 822 -51.73 35.75 4.84
#